data_AF-A0AAV2ZX65-F1
#
_entry.id   AF-A0AAV2ZX65-F1
#
_cell.length_a   1.000
_cell.length_b   1.000
_cell.length_c   1.000
_cell.angle_alpha   90.00
_cell.angle_beta   90.00
_cell.angle_gamma   90.00
#
_symmetry.space_group_name_H-M   'P 1'
#
loop_
_entity.id
_entity.type
_entity.pdbx_description
1 polymer ?
#
loop_
_entity_poly.entity_id
_entity_poly.type
_entity_poly.pdbx_seq_one_letter_code
_entity_poly.pdbx_strand_id
1 'polypeptide(L)'
;MSGTGSKRSAGDVGAGPSEKKPNHEEKTPTTLIEPIRLGGISSTEEMDMKVLQFKNKKLAERLEQRQGFEDELREKIEKLEKRQATDDATLLIVNRYWSRLDENVQILVKRSNSEPTPQHSVSSVAPEDKEVSMETHAESPQAQEEPDSKDTPAPPAVPVKPDPPGSLPESSLNFLATLACSTPEEIELQLQERMEFSKRAVSWVLETASKLHRRMQDLCERIHSGAAFEQLDESLRSLNKDLMTENHRLQDLATVLQEKHHRISLQHHELQDRAVSSETKVSEMERSIEDLQWDIEKLRKHEQKLNRHLAEALEQLNSGYHISGSSGGFQGGQTTLTVQKFEMLNAELEQNQELANSRMSELEKLQNELQAAVRLKERLKLDLRTLPEEAVRGTQDFRCLQSQFSLLYNESLQVKTQLDEARALLLSTKNSHLRQIERMESEELSVQKKLRTEVIQLEDTLAQVRKEYEMLRIEFEQNLAANEQAGPINREMRHLIGSLQNHNHQLKGDVQRYKRKVRDAQGEVSKMRFQAGAPPGPPPSVSSTEVPSTPIKEEEVEVKKEALPVPAREPETPMTPEVKKEEEEPKKEPERSKTRERELEREREKEREREKEREREKDKQKTEDSKRKDADTLKQLRAELKKAQESQKEMKLLLDMYKSAPKEQRDKVQLMAAERKTKAEVEELRARVQALEEKDRRERKKLADEEALRKIKIAEEQIEHLQRKLSATKQEEEALLSEMDVTGQAFEDMQEQNIRLMQQLREKDDANFKLMSERIKSNQIHKLLREEKEELADQVQGLKTQVDAQLLQVQKLEERERMLHSSLATIEKELTLRTQALEIQKRKAVEAAQLSEDLKVQVEHIVSTLRDTQSLVCDNRTAKEKESFNLKRAQVQQSLL
;
A
#
# COMPACT_ATOMS: atom_id res chain seq x y z
N MET A 1 24.15 -42.47 -4.05
CA MET A 1 25.54 -42.33 -3.54
C MET A 1 25.48 -41.21 -2.51
N SER A 2 25.35 -41.43 -1.20
CA SER A 2 25.88 -42.46 -0.27
C SER A 2 27.26 -42.09 0.28
N GLY A 3 27.42 -42.12 1.62
CA GLY A 3 28.54 -41.50 2.38
C GLY A 3 28.03 -40.36 3.30
N THR A 4 27.46 -40.52 4.51
CA THR A 4 27.57 -41.49 5.64
C THR A 4 28.88 -41.45 6.45
N GLY A 5 28.81 -41.04 7.73
CA GLY A 5 29.92 -41.03 8.70
C GLY A 5 29.89 -39.85 9.68
N SER A 6 28.97 -39.69 10.62
CA SER A 6 28.69 -40.50 11.83
C SER A 6 29.71 -40.39 12.98
N LYS A 7 29.37 -39.61 14.02
CA LYS A 7 29.46 -40.07 15.43
C LYS A 7 28.56 -39.27 16.38
N ARG A 8 28.23 -39.87 17.53
CA ARG A 8 27.40 -39.29 18.61
C ARG A 8 28.26 -38.86 19.79
N SER A 9 27.81 -37.86 20.53
CA SER A 9 28.00 -37.73 21.99
C SER A 9 26.84 -36.92 22.56
N ALA A 10 26.15 -37.46 23.57
CA ALA A 10 25.19 -36.69 24.36
C ALA A 10 25.95 -36.01 25.52
N GLY A 11 25.46 -34.85 25.95
CA GLY A 11 26.04 -34.07 27.04
C GLY A 11 25.13 -32.90 27.35
N ASP A 12 24.30 -33.06 28.38
CA ASP A 12 23.32 -32.08 28.82
C ASP A 12 23.93 -31.17 29.89
N VAL A 13 24.00 -29.87 29.59
CA VAL A 13 24.16 -28.78 30.56
C VAL A 13 23.47 -27.54 29.97
N GLY A 14 22.49 -26.99 30.67
CA GLY A 14 21.85 -25.73 30.29
C GLY A 14 22.78 -24.52 30.50
N ALA A 15 22.69 -23.53 29.61
CA ALA A 15 23.31 -22.22 29.79
C ALA A 15 22.33 -21.13 29.34
N GLY A 16 22.03 -20.18 30.24
CA GLY A 16 21.02 -19.15 30.03
C GLY A 16 21.35 -18.14 28.91
N PRO A 17 20.35 -17.37 28.44
CA PRO A 17 20.55 -16.36 27.40
C PRO A 17 21.48 -15.23 27.90
N SER A 18 22.70 -15.22 27.40
CA SER A 18 23.75 -14.25 27.78
C SER A 18 23.31 -12.79 27.62
N GLU A 19 23.44 -11.98 28.66
CA GLU A 19 23.22 -10.53 28.62
C GLU A 19 24.10 -9.85 27.57
N LYS A 20 23.52 -9.49 26.43
CA LYS A 20 24.17 -8.58 25.48
C LYS A 20 24.04 -7.15 25.97
N LYS A 21 25.03 -6.70 26.74
CA LYS A 21 25.26 -5.26 27.02
C LYS A 21 25.17 -4.48 25.70
N PRO A 22 24.29 -3.48 25.59
CA PRO A 22 24.23 -2.62 24.40
C PRO A 22 25.44 -1.68 24.43
N ASN A 23 26.58 -2.15 23.91
CA ASN A 23 27.80 -1.36 23.79
C ASN A 23 27.68 -0.39 22.60
N HIS A 24 26.71 0.52 22.69
CA HIS A 24 26.40 1.53 21.67
C HIS A 24 27.08 2.84 22.06
N GLU A 25 28.36 2.97 21.71
CA GLU A 25 28.98 4.29 21.60
C GLU A 25 28.31 5.05 20.46
N GLU A 26 27.22 5.76 20.79
CA GLU A 26 26.63 6.73 19.88
C GLU A 26 27.64 7.86 19.65
N LYS A 27 28.35 7.76 18.52
CA LYS A 27 29.17 8.83 17.97
C LYS A 27 28.24 9.99 17.67
N THR A 28 28.17 10.95 18.61
CA THR A 28 27.38 12.17 18.46
C THR A 28 27.65 12.78 17.08
N PRO A 29 26.63 12.97 16.23
CA PRO A 29 26.84 13.52 14.90
C PRO A 29 27.33 14.96 15.05
N THR A 30 28.64 15.15 14.87
CA THR A 30 29.29 16.46 14.86
C THR A 30 28.81 17.21 13.62
N THR A 31 27.69 17.92 13.77
CA THR A 31 27.10 18.76 12.73
C THR A 31 28.18 19.70 12.19
N LEU A 32 28.64 19.44 10.96
CA LEU A 32 29.52 20.34 10.24
C LEU A 32 28.77 21.64 10.02
N ILE A 33 29.16 22.69 10.75
CA ILE A 33 28.57 24.02 10.63
C ILE A 33 29.24 24.69 9.44
N GLU A 34 28.52 24.89 8.34
CA GLU A 34 28.99 25.75 7.27
C GLU A 34 29.22 27.18 7.81
N PRO A 35 30.30 27.87 7.43
CA PRO A 35 30.62 29.20 7.95
C PRO A 35 29.66 30.26 7.36
N ILE A 36 28.53 30.46 8.04
CA ILE A 36 27.53 31.48 7.69
C ILE A 36 28.21 32.86 7.69
N ARG A 37 28.18 33.54 6.55
CA ARG A 37 28.63 34.92 6.44
C ARG A 37 27.67 35.84 7.18
N LEU A 38 28.05 36.25 8.40
CA LEU A 38 27.42 37.40 9.05
C LEU A 38 27.60 38.63 8.15
N GLY A 39 26.50 39.18 7.65
CA GLY A 39 26.47 40.47 6.98
C GLY A 39 26.95 41.59 7.92
N GLY A 40 27.35 42.73 7.33
CA GLY A 40 28.04 43.84 7.99
C GLY A 40 27.64 44.09 9.45
N ILE A 41 28.65 44.18 10.31
CA ILE A 41 28.49 44.31 11.77
C ILE A 41 28.93 45.73 12.15
N SER A 42 28.02 46.52 12.71
CA SER A 42 28.22 47.96 12.96
C SER A 42 28.84 48.25 14.34
N SER A 43 28.64 47.32 15.29
CA SER A 43 29.10 47.42 16.67
C SER A 43 29.38 46.01 17.24
N THR A 44 30.26 45.90 18.23
CA THR A 44 30.49 44.67 18.99
C THR A 44 29.20 44.14 19.62
N GLU A 45 28.34 45.03 20.09
CA GLU A 45 27.05 44.67 20.71
C GLU A 45 26.09 44.00 19.73
N GLU A 46 26.11 44.40 18.44
CA GLU A 46 25.36 43.70 17.40
C GLU A 46 25.93 42.30 17.14
N MET A 47 27.25 42.12 17.24
CA MET A 47 27.90 40.82 17.09
C MET A 47 27.49 39.88 18.22
N ASP A 48 27.60 40.34 19.47
CA ASP A 48 27.24 39.56 20.64
C ASP A 48 25.74 39.24 20.68
N MET A 49 24.86 40.17 20.28
CA MET A 49 23.43 39.89 20.14
C MET A 49 23.14 38.83 19.07
N LYS A 50 23.76 38.90 17.88
CA LYS A 50 23.62 37.88 16.83
C LYS A 50 24.16 36.52 17.29
N VAL A 51 25.26 36.50 18.05
CA VAL A 51 25.85 35.28 18.64
C VAL A 51 24.96 34.70 19.74
N LEU A 52 24.34 35.51 20.59
CA LEU A 52 23.39 35.07 21.61
C LEU A 52 22.09 34.53 21.00
N GLN A 53 21.56 35.19 19.97
CA GLN A 53 20.42 34.68 19.20
C GLN A 53 20.72 33.30 18.57
N PHE A 54 21.89 33.14 17.95
CA PHE A 54 22.32 31.84 17.40
C PHE A 54 22.51 30.76 18.48
N LYS A 55 23.12 31.11 19.63
CA LYS A 55 23.25 30.20 20.79
C LYS A 55 21.89 29.77 21.32
N ASN A 56 20.94 30.70 21.47
CA ASN A 56 19.58 30.38 21.93
C ASN A 56 18.82 29.52 20.91
N LYS A 57 18.93 29.81 19.60
CA LYS A 57 18.35 28.96 18.54
C LYS A 57 18.89 27.53 18.62
N LYS A 58 20.22 27.36 18.77
CA LYS A 58 20.88 26.05 18.89
C LYS A 58 20.65 25.36 20.26
N LEU A 59 20.19 26.08 21.27
CA LEU A 59 19.68 25.50 22.52
C LEU A 59 18.22 25.05 22.38
N ALA A 60 17.37 25.81 21.69
CA ALA A 60 16.00 25.40 21.37
C ALA A 60 15.98 24.12 20.51
N GLU A 61 16.77 24.08 19.43
CA GLU A 61 16.95 22.88 18.57
C GLU A 61 17.38 21.63 19.38
N ARG A 62 18.16 21.81 20.45
CA ARG A 62 18.61 20.72 21.34
C ARG A 62 17.57 20.33 22.39
N LEU A 63 16.72 21.26 22.81
CA LEU A 63 15.60 20.98 23.71
C LEU A 63 14.50 20.23 22.96
N GLU A 64 14.18 20.67 21.74
CA GLU A 64 13.25 20.02 20.81
C GLU A 64 13.68 18.58 20.49
N GLN A 65 14.97 18.37 20.16
CA GLN A 65 15.53 17.01 20.00
C GLN A 65 15.42 16.16 21.26
N ARG A 66 15.70 16.72 22.45
CA ARG A 66 15.56 15.98 23.72
C ARG A 66 14.12 15.65 24.04
N GLN A 67 13.18 16.56 23.74
CA GLN A 67 11.76 16.35 23.97
C GLN A 67 11.22 15.25 23.05
N GLY A 68 11.63 15.22 21.77
CA GLY A 68 11.34 14.09 20.87
C GLY A 68 11.83 12.75 21.42
N PHE A 69 13.07 12.66 21.92
CA PHE A 69 13.56 11.44 22.57
C PHE A 69 12.81 11.10 23.87
N GLU A 70 12.35 12.10 24.63
CA GLU A 70 11.55 11.86 25.83
C GLU A 70 10.16 11.32 25.49
N ASP A 71 9.53 11.85 24.43
CA ASP A 71 8.23 11.40 23.93
C ASP A 71 8.32 9.99 23.30
N GLU A 72 9.40 9.67 22.56
CA GLU A 72 9.70 8.31 22.10
C GLU A 72 9.87 7.32 23.27
N LEU A 73 10.55 7.74 24.34
CA LEU A 73 10.72 6.91 25.55
C LEU A 73 9.40 6.74 26.30
N ARG A 74 8.56 7.78 26.38
CA ARG A 74 7.21 7.73 26.98
C ARG A 74 6.29 6.76 26.22
N GLU A 75 6.24 6.86 24.89
CA GLU A 75 5.45 5.96 24.04
C GLU A 75 5.96 4.50 24.14
N LYS A 76 7.28 4.31 24.28
CA LYS A 76 7.90 3.00 24.50
C LYS A 76 7.59 2.42 25.89
N ILE A 77 7.52 3.24 26.93
CA ILE A 77 7.07 2.83 28.27
C ILE A 77 5.59 2.40 28.21
N GLU A 78 4.71 3.22 27.63
CA GLU A 78 3.29 2.90 27.50
C GLU A 78 3.05 1.58 26.71
N LYS A 79 3.85 1.32 25.66
CA LYS A 79 3.85 0.04 24.93
C LYS A 79 4.30 -1.14 25.77
N LEU A 80 5.26 -0.95 26.69
CA LEU A 80 5.73 -1.99 27.62
C LEU A 80 4.72 -2.22 28.75
N GLU A 81 4.11 -1.18 29.32
CA GLU A 81 3.07 -1.29 30.35
C GLU A 81 1.82 -2.01 29.82
N LYS A 82 1.35 -1.66 28.62
CA LYS A 82 0.24 -2.35 27.95
C LYS A 82 0.55 -3.83 27.70
N ARG A 83 1.79 -4.15 27.33
CA ARG A 83 2.24 -5.54 27.17
C ARG A 83 2.30 -6.27 28.52
N GLN A 84 2.86 -5.64 29.55
CA GLN A 84 2.95 -6.22 30.89
C GLN A 84 1.55 -6.58 31.40
N ALA A 85 0.56 -5.70 31.24
CA ALA A 85 -0.83 -6.00 31.60
C ALA A 85 -1.41 -7.23 30.86
N THR A 86 -1.05 -7.46 29.60
CA THR A 86 -1.45 -8.67 28.85
C THR A 86 -0.68 -9.94 29.27
N ASP A 87 0.61 -9.80 29.60
CA ASP A 87 1.45 -10.90 30.07
C ASP A 87 1.01 -11.32 31.50
N ASP A 88 0.74 -10.37 32.40
CA ASP A 88 0.19 -10.59 33.76
C ASP A 88 -1.19 -11.27 33.74
N ALA A 89 -2.10 -10.80 32.88
CA ALA A 89 -3.41 -11.43 32.69
C ALA A 89 -3.28 -12.88 32.21
N THR A 90 -2.30 -13.17 31.36
CA THR A 90 -1.99 -14.52 30.89
C THR A 90 -1.44 -15.40 32.03
N LEU A 91 -0.52 -14.88 32.84
CA LEU A 91 0.03 -15.58 34.01
C LEU A 91 -1.05 -15.94 35.04
N LEU A 92 -2.01 -15.03 35.30
CA LEU A 92 -3.17 -15.30 36.16
C LEU A 92 -4.04 -16.45 35.64
N ILE A 93 -4.30 -16.48 34.33
CA ILE A 93 -5.08 -17.56 33.68
C ILE A 93 -4.34 -18.90 33.82
N VAL A 94 -3.03 -18.93 33.56
CA VAL A 94 -2.20 -20.14 33.68
C VAL A 94 -2.17 -20.66 35.11
N ASN A 95 -1.91 -19.81 36.12
CA ASN A 95 -1.87 -20.23 37.52
C ASN A 95 -3.24 -20.74 38.02
N ARG A 96 -4.35 -20.13 37.56
CA ARG A 96 -5.71 -20.60 37.86
C ARG A 96 -5.97 -22.01 37.31
N TYR A 97 -5.56 -22.28 36.06
CA TYR A 97 -5.71 -23.63 35.49
C TYR A 97 -4.78 -24.66 36.13
N TRP A 98 -3.53 -24.28 36.43
CA TRP A 98 -2.57 -25.17 37.09
C TRP A 98 -3.01 -25.52 38.52
N SER A 99 -3.45 -24.55 39.31
CA SER A 99 -3.91 -24.80 40.68
C SER A 99 -5.16 -25.68 40.70
N ARG A 100 -6.08 -25.52 39.73
CA ARG A 100 -7.23 -26.41 39.56
C ARG A 100 -6.83 -27.83 39.11
N LEU A 101 -5.73 -27.98 38.38
CA LEU A 101 -5.15 -29.31 38.08
C LEU A 101 -4.60 -29.96 39.35
N ASP A 102 -3.82 -29.22 40.15
CA ASP A 102 -3.28 -29.70 41.43
C ASP A 102 -4.42 -30.16 42.39
N GLU A 103 -5.50 -29.37 42.50
CA GLU A 103 -6.71 -29.71 43.28
C GLU A 103 -7.38 -31.01 42.77
N ASN A 104 -7.66 -31.11 41.48
CA ASN A 104 -8.30 -32.29 40.88
C ASN A 104 -7.46 -33.56 41.09
N VAL A 105 -6.15 -33.45 40.93
CA VAL A 105 -5.21 -34.55 41.14
C VAL A 105 -5.15 -34.95 42.63
N GLN A 106 -5.14 -33.99 43.56
CA GLN A 106 -5.26 -34.30 45.00
C GLN A 106 -6.58 -35.02 45.34
N ILE A 107 -7.70 -34.65 44.73
CA ILE A 107 -9.00 -35.31 44.94
C ILE A 107 -8.98 -36.75 44.41
N LEU A 108 -8.37 -36.98 43.24
CA LEU A 108 -8.14 -38.33 42.70
C LEU A 108 -7.27 -39.18 43.65
N VAL A 109 -6.14 -38.64 44.13
CA VAL A 109 -5.26 -39.33 45.09
C VAL A 109 -6.01 -39.70 46.37
N LYS A 110 -6.74 -38.75 46.97
CA LYS A 110 -7.55 -38.98 48.18
C LYS A 110 -8.62 -40.07 47.97
N ARG A 111 -9.26 -40.13 46.79
CA ARG A 111 -10.28 -41.16 46.48
C ARG A 111 -9.69 -42.56 46.34
N SER A 112 -8.56 -42.72 45.64
CA SER A 112 -7.96 -44.06 45.46
C SER A 112 -7.29 -44.59 46.73
N ASN A 113 -6.94 -43.72 47.68
CA ASN A 113 -6.56 -44.10 49.05
C ASN A 113 -7.75 -44.54 49.93
N SER A 114 -8.99 -44.40 49.46
CA SER A 114 -10.22 -44.73 50.21
C SER A 114 -10.92 -46.01 49.74
N GLU A 115 -10.25 -46.89 48.97
CA GLU A 115 -10.76 -48.23 48.62
C GLU A 115 -10.78 -49.11 49.89
N PRO A 116 -11.95 -49.50 50.43
CA PRO A 116 -12.00 -50.27 51.67
C PRO A 116 -11.66 -51.73 51.38
N THR A 117 -10.58 -52.25 51.97
CA THR A 117 -10.28 -53.68 51.91
C THR A 117 -11.41 -54.50 52.54
N PRO A 118 -12.07 -55.42 51.80
CA PRO A 118 -13.14 -56.23 52.33
C PRO A 118 -12.59 -57.22 53.37
N GLN A 119 -12.99 -57.03 54.63
CA GLN A 119 -12.61 -57.92 55.72
C GLN A 119 -13.38 -59.25 55.62
N HIS A 120 -12.69 -60.32 55.23
CA HIS A 120 -13.18 -61.67 55.51
C HIS A 120 -12.93 -62.03 56.98
N SER A 121 -13.98 -62.50 57.65
CA SER A 121 -13.94 -62.88 59.06
C SER A 121 -13.34 -64.27 59.28
N VAL A 122 -12.19 -64.31 59.98
CA VAL A 122 -11.70 -65.51 60.69
C VAL A 122 -11.24 -65.08 62.08
N SER A 123 -11.43 -65.93 63.08
CA SER A 123 -11.37 -65.55 64.50
C SER A 123 -10.02 -65.80 65.18
N SER A 124 -9.81 -65.01 66.25
CA SER A 124 -9.22 -65.41 67.55
C SER A 124 -7.72 -65.26 67.81
N VAL A 125 -7.42 -65.11 69.11
CA VAL A 125 -6.13 -65.23 69.82
C VAL A 125 -5.12 -64.10 69.59
N ALA A 126 -4.92 -63.29 70.64
CA ALA A 126 -3.68 -62.54 70.89
C ALA A 126 -2.64 -63.47 71.56
N PRO A 127 -1.35 -63.15 71.43
CA PRO A 127 -0.68 -62.61 72.63
C PRO A 127 0.29 -61.45 72.34
N GLU A 128 0.98 -61.05 73.41
CA GLU A 128 2.14 -60.14 73.48
C GLU A 128 3.30 -60.63 72.54
N ASP A 129 4.32 -59.85 72.16
CA ASP A 129 5.15 -59.01 73.03
C ASP A 129 6.04 -57.97 72.28
N LYS A 130 6.88 -57.24 73.04
CA LYS A 130 7.75 -56.09 72.71
C LYS A 130 8.63 -56.17 71.44
N GLU A 131 8.86 -55.01 70.80
CA GLU A 131 10.14 -54.24 70.72
C GLU A 131 10.07 -53.23 69.54
N VAL A 132 10.67 -52.03 69.46
CA VAL A 132 11.29 -50.99 70.31
C VAL A 132 12.19 -50.17 69.35
N SER A 133 12.40 -48.86 69.59
CA SER A 133 13.21 -47.90 68.78
C SER A 133 12.49 -47.27 67.57
N MET A 134 12.63 -45.97 67.27
CA MET A 134 13.19 -44.86 68.06
C MET A 134 12.62 -43.49 67.62
N GLU A 135 12.94 -42.46 68.41
CA GLU A 135 12.54 -41.05 68.31
C GLU A 135 13.16 -40.35 67.05
N THR A 136 12.74 -39.15 66.59
CA THR A 136 12.67 -37.87 67.34
C THR A 136 11.68 -36.82 66.81
N HIS A 137 11.08 -36.07 67.76
CA HIS A 137 10.80 -34.61 67.85
C HIS A 137 10.55 -33.73 66.58
N ALA A 138 9.78 -32.63 66.62
CA ALA A 138 9.35 -31.83 67.77
C ALA A 138 7.96 -31.17 67.65
N GLU A 139 7.30 -31.01 68.80
CA GLU A 139 6.54 -29.85 69.30
C GLU A 139 5.54 -29.07 68.41
N SER A 140 4.29 -29.05 68.89
CA SER A 140 3.31 -27.97 68.65
C SER A 140 3.06 -27.20 69.96
N PRO A 141 2.93 -25.86 69.94
CA PRO A 141 2.40 -25.10 71.08
C PRO A 141 0.86 -25.10 71.14
N GLN A 142 0.31 -24.89 72.34
CA GLN A 142 -1.12 -24.72 72.62
C GLN A 142 -1.32 -23.46 73.52
N ALA A 143 -2.56 -23.20 74.00
CA ALA A 143 -2.99 -22.06 74.84
C ALA A 143 -3.17 -20.72 74.08
N GLN A 144 -4.06 -19.77 74.44
CA GLN A 144 -5.13 -19.61 75.47
C GLN A 144 -6.03 -18.41 75.05
N GLU A 145 -7.25 -18.09 75.53
CA GLU A 145 -8.22 -18.68 76.49
C GLU A 145 -9.67 -18.16 76.17
N GLU A 146 -10.70 -18.67 76.82
CA GLU A 146 -12.11 -18.18 76.83
C GLU A 146 -12.37 -17.17 77.98
N PRO A 147 -13.35 -16.25 77.87
CA PRO A 147 -14.40 -16.22 78.91
C PRO A 147 -15.81 -15.69 78.51
N ASP A 148 -16.79 -16.60 78.51
CA ASP A 148 -17.96 -16.65 79.43
C ASP A 148 -19.09 -15.56 79.43
N SER A 149 -20.28 -15.99 78.97
CA SER A 149 -21.66 -15.59 79.35
C SER A 149 -22.25 -14.19 79.02
N LYS A 150 -23.34 -14.16 78.21
CA LYS A 150 -24.73 -13.79 78.62
C LYS A 150 -25.77 -13.77 77.48
N ASP A 151 -27.05 -13.73 77.88
CA ASP A 151 -28.27 -13.84 77.06
C ASP A 151 -28.62 -12.66 76.13
N THR A 152 -29.73 -12.85 75.40
CA THR A 152 -30.59 -11.87 74.66
C THR A 152 -30.15 -11.48 73.23
N PRO A 153 -31.12 -11.08 72.36
CA PRO A 153 -31.20 -11.67 71.01
C PRO A 153 -30.71 -10.79 69.85
N ALA A 154 -30.63 -11.41 68.67
CA ALA A 154 -30.08 -10.85 67.44
C ALA A 154 -30.88 -9.67 66.84
N PRO A 155 -30.19 -8.59 66.41
CA PRO A 155 -30.61 -7.74 65.30
C PRO A 155 -30.08 -8.29 63.96
N PRO A 156 -30.72 -7.99 62.81
CA PRO A 156 -30.34 -8.57 61.51
C PRO A 156 -29.13 -7.88 60.86
N ALA A 157 -28.16 -8.67 60.42
CA ALA A 157 -26.99 -8.19 59.66
C ALA A 157 -27.20 -8.30 58.14
N VAL A 158 -27.24 -7.13 57.51
CA VAL A 158 -27.23 -6.78 56.08
C VAL A 158 -26.62 -7.83 55.12
N PRO A 159 -27.24 -8.13 53.95
CA PRO A 159 -26.60 -8.94 52.92
C PRO A 159 -25.35 -8.25 52.35
N VAL A 160 -24.25 -9.00 52.26
CA VAL A 160 -22.98 -8.55 51.67
C VAL A 160 -23.23 -8.10 50.22
N LYS A 161 -22.81 -6.89 49.88
CA LYS A 161 -22.85 -6.40 48.50
C LYS A 161 -21.82 -7.17 47.66
N PRO A 162 -22.12 -7.51 46.38
CA PRO A 162 -21.07 -7.92 45.46
C PRO A 162 -20.10 -6.76 45.24
N ASP A 163 -18.81 -7.07 45.19
CA ASP A 163 -17.77 -6.10 44.86
C ASP A 163 -17.92 -5.55 43.43
N PRO A 164 -17.46 -4.32 43.16
CA PRO A 164 -17.52 -3.74 41.82
C PRO A 164 -16.68 -4.56 40.81
N PRO A 165 -17.13 -4.71 39.55
CA PRO A 165 -16.43 -5.49 38.55
C PRO A 165 -15.09 -4.83 38.15
N GLY A 166 -14.00 -5.27 38.78
CA GLY A 166 -12.65 -4.77 38.49
C GLY A 166 -11.58 -5.14 39.52
N SER A 167 -11.95 -5.48 40.76
CA SER A 167 -10.99 -5.98 41.75
C SER A 167 -10.55 -7.41 41.42
N LEU A 168 -9.24 -7.61 41.26
CA LEU A 168 -8.64 -8.94 41.29
C LEU A 168 -8.74 -9.52 42.72
N PRO A 169 -9.02 -10.83 42.90
CA PRO A 169 -9.02 -11.45 44.22
C PRO A 169 -7.66 -11.26 44.92
N GLU A 170 -7.67 -11.13 46.25
CA GLU A 170 -6.43 -10.91 47.03
C GLU A 170 -5.38 -12.00 46.80
N SER A 171 -5.81 -13.25 46.60
CA SER A 171 -4.93 -14.37 46.24
C SER A 171 -4.27 -14.23 44.86
N SER A 172 -4.92 -13.53 43.93
CA SER A 172 -4.41 -13.24 42.58
C SER A 172 -3.42 -12.06 42.60
N LEU A 173 -3.72 -11.03 43.40
CA LEU A 173 -2.80 -9.92 43.65
C LEU A 173 -1.54 -10.39 44.38
N ASN A 174 -1.69 -11.25 45.40
CA ASN A 174 -0.55 -11.81 46.15
C ASN A 174 0.35 -12.69 45.27
N PHE A 175 -0.22 -13.43 44.31
CA PHE A 175 0.55 -14.21 43.33
C PHE A 175 1.41 -13.33 42.42
N LEU A 176 0.83 -12.28 41.82
CA LEU A 176 1.60 -11.34 40.99
C LEU A 176 2.62 -10.55 41.80
N ALA A 177 2.29 -10.14 43.02
CA ALA A 177 3.22 -9.46 43.93
C ALA A 177 4.41 -10.37 44.33
N THR A 178 4.16 -11.66 44.54
CA THR A 178 5.22 -12.65 44.81
C THR A 178 6.12 -12.80 43.58
N LEU A 179 5.54 -13.00 42.39
CA LEU A 179 6.29 -13.07 41.11
C LEU A 179 7.13 -11.82 40.84
N ALA A 180 6.62 -10.63 41.17
CA ALA A 180 7.33 -9.36 40.96
C ALA A 180 8.46 -9.11 41.98
N CYS A 181 8.46 -9.83 43.11
CA CYS A 181 9.49 -9.71 44.16
C CYS A 181 10.49 -10.87 44.15
N SER A 182 10.16 -12.03 43.59
CA SER A 182 11.04 -13.19 43.51
C SER A 182 12.07 -13.09 42.38
N THR A 183 13.26 -13.63 42.63
CA THR A 183 14.29 -13.82 41.58
C THR A 183 13.85 -14.87 40.54
N PRO A 184 14.38 -14.85 39.30
CA PRO A 184 14.08 -15.89 38.32
C PRO A 184 14.46 -17.30 38.81
N GLU A 185 15.48 -17.39 39.66
CA GLU A 185 15.97 -18.63 40.26
C GLU A 185 14.97 -19.19 41.30
N GLU A 186 14.35 -18.33 42.12
CA GLU A 186 13.23 -18.71 43.01
C GLU A 186 11.98 -19.15 42.23
N ILE A 187 11.65 -18.45 41.14
CA ILE A 187 10.48 -18.76 40.30
C ILE A 187 10.68 -20.12 39.62
N GLU A 188 11.87 -20.39 39.09
CA GLU A 188 12.21 -21.70 38.50
C GLU A 188 12.17 -22.81 39.55
N LEU A 189 12.66 -22.56 40.78
CA LEU A 189 12.57 -23.53 41.88
C LEU A 189 11.12 -23.83 42.28
N GLN A 190 10.28 -22.81 42.48
CA GLN A 190 8.86 -22.97 42.81
C GLN A 190 8.08 -23.69 41.71
N LEU A 191 8.33 -23.37 40.44
CA LEU A 191 7.75 -24.06 39.29
C LEU A 191 8.21 -25.52 39.24
N GLN A 192 9.49 -25.80 39.52
CA GLN A 192 10.01 -27.16 39.54
C GLN A 192 9.42 -27.98 40.70
N GLU A 193 9.22 -27.41 41.89
CA GLU A 193 8.54 -28.10 42.99
C GLU A 193 7.08 -28.44 42.66
N ARG A 194 6.31 -27.50 42.08
CA ARG A 194 4.93 -27.76 41.64
C ARG A 194 4.87 -28.75 40.47
N MET A 195 5.82 -28.68 39.53
CA MET A 195 5.95 -29.64 38.43
C MET A 195 6.26 -31.04 38.95
N GLU A 196 7.17 -31.18 39.90
CA GLU A 196 7.54 -32.45 40.53
C GLU A 196 6.40 -33.04 41.39
N PHE A 197 5.68 -32.21 42.14
CA PHE A 197 4.44 -32.63 42.81
C PHE A 197 3.43 -33.21 41.79
N SER A 198 3.15 -32.45 40.72
CA SER A 198 2.21 -32.85 39.68
C SER A 198 2.66 -34.14 38.96
N LYS A 199 3.94 -34.25 38.57
CA LYS A 199 4.53 -35.48 38.00
C LYS A 199 4.33 -36.70 38.90
N ARG A 200 4.66 -36.59 40.19
CA ARG A 200 4.55 -37.72 41.15
C ARG A 200 3.09 -38.14 41.31
N ALA A 201 2.19 -37.19 41.49
CA ALA A 201 0.78 -37.48 41.71
C ALA A 201 0.09 -38.02 40.44
N VAL A 202 0.41 -37.50 39.25
CA VAL A 202 -0.05 -38.05 37.96
C VAL A 202 0.54 -39.45 37.72
N SER A 203 1.83 -39.68 38.02
CA SER A 203 2.45 -41.00 37.90
C SER A 203 1.77 -42.04 38.81
N TRP A 204 1.41 -41.65 40.02
CA TRP A 204 0.67 -42.48 40.96
C TRP A 204 -0.78 -42.73 40.53
N VAL A 205 -1.46 -41.73 39.93
CA VAL A 205 -2.79 -41.91 39.30
C VAL A 205 -2.71 -42.86 38.09
N LEU A 206 -1.65 -42.78 37.29
CA LEU A 206 -1.40 -43.72 36.19
C LEU A 206 -1.07 -45.13 36.71
N GLU A 207 -0.34 -45.27 37.81
CA GLU A 207 -0.02 -46.57 38.40
C GLU A 207 -1.25 -47.23 39.05
N THR A 208 -2.08 -46.47 39.76
CA THR A 208 -3.35 -46.95 40.33
C THR A 208 -4.36 -47.27 39.23
N ALA A 209 -4.49 -46.44 38.20
CA ALA A 209 -5.27 -46.76 37.00
C ALA A 209 -4.74 -48.01 36.28
N SER A 210 -3.42 -48.22 36.20
CA SER A 210 -2.82 -49.43 35.62
C SER A 210 -3.09 -50.68 36.46
N LYS A 211 -3.06 -50.57 37.80
CA LYS A 211 -3.42 -51.66 38.73
C LYS A 211 -4.91 -52.01 38.61
N LEU A 212 -5.78 -51.01 38.50
CA LEU A 212 -7.21 -51.18 38.27
C LEU A 212 -7.49 -51.79 36.89
N HIS A 213 -6.79 -51.33 35.83
CA HIS A 213 -6.92 -51.87 34.48
C HIS A 213 -6.47 -53.33 34.43
N ARG A 214 -5.37 -53.70 35.10
CA ARG A 214 -4.96 -55.11 35.24
C ARG A 214 -5.99 -55.93 36.03
N ARG A 215 -6.51 -55.45 37.17
CA ARG A 215 -7.62 -56.12 37.89
C ARG A 215 -8.85 -56.33 36.98
N MET A 216 -9.20 -55.33 36.18
CA MET A 216 -10.31 -55.40 35.23
C MET A 216 -10.02 -56.38 34.09
N GLN A 217 -8.79 -56.42 33.58
CA GLN A 217 -8.34 -57.33 32.54
C GLN A 217 -8.31 -58.79 33.05
N ASP A 218 -7.76 -59.03 34.24
CA ASP A 218 -7.86 -60.28 35.00
C ASP A 218 -9.32 -60.74 35.17
N LEU A 219 -10.22 -59.84 35.55
CA LEU A 219 -11.65 -60.14 35.70
C LEU A 219 -12.30 -60.47 34.36
N CYS A 220 -12.00 -59.69 33.31
CA CYS A 220 -12.45 -59.98 31.95
C CYS A 220 -11.94 -61.34 31.47
N GLU A 221 -10.67 -61.70 31.69
CA GLU A 221 -10.10 -63.00 31.31
C GLU A 221 -10.73 -64.16 32.12
N ARG A 222 -11.02 -63.97 33.41
CA ARG A 222 -11.77 -64.94 34.24
C ARG A 222 -13.22 -65.12 33.79
N ILE A 223 -13.85 -64.06 33.27
CA ILE A 223 -15.20 -64.11 32.69
C ILE A 223 -15.18 -64.81 31.31
N HIS A 224 -14.24 -64.44 30.43
CA HIS A 224 -14.13 -65.01 29.07
C HIS A 224 -13.63 -66.47 29.05
N SER A 225 -12.83 -66.89 30.05
CA SER A 225 -12.40 -68.28 30.20
C SER A 225 -13.48 -69.22 30.76
N GLY A 226 -14.64 -68.68 31.19
CA GLY A 226 -15.82 -69.43 31.65
C GLY A 226 -15.68 -70.13 33.01
N ALA A 227 -14.48 -70.59 33.36
CA ALA A 227 -14.19 -71.42 34.52
C ALA A 227 -14.58 -70.80 35.89
N ALA A 228 -14.77 -69.48 35.96
CA ALA A 228 -15.19 -68.79 37.17
C ALA A 228 -16.71 -68.56 37.28
N PHE A 229 -17.51 -68.75 36.22
CA PHE A 229 -18.93 -68.37 36.25
C PHE A 229 -19.80 -69.36 37.03
N GLU A 230 -19.47 -70.67 37.02
CA GLU A 230 -20.16 -71.68 37.84
C GLU A 230 -19.64 -71.74 39.29
N GLN A 231 -18.43 -71.22 39.56
CA GLN A 231 -17.83 -71.20 40.90
C GLN A 231 -18.04 -69.87 41.66
N LEU A 232 -18.56 -68.84 41.01
CA LEU A 232 -18.99 -67.63 41.70
C LEU A 232 -20.27 -67.90 42.50
N ASP A 233 -20.27 -67.46 43.75
CA ASP A 233 -21.41 -67.55 44.65
C ASP A 233 -22.68 -66.97 44.02
N GLU A 234 -23.83 -67.54 44.36
CA GLU A 234 -25.12 -67.18 43.76
C GLU A 234 -25.46 -65.71 44.04
N SER A 235 -25.04 -65.19 45.21
CA SER A 235 -25.14 -63.77 45.56
C SER A 235 -24.30 -62.86 44.64
N LEU A 236 -23.11 -63.31 44.20
CA LEU A 236 -22.25 -62.55 43.29
C LEU A 236 -22.79 -62.59 41.87
N ARG A 237 -23.43 -63.70 41.45
CA ARG A 237 -24.13 -63.77 40.16
C ARG A 237 -25.39 -62.91 40.13
N SER A 238 -26.18 -62.84 41.20
CA SER A 238 -27.30 -61.88 41.27
C SER A 238 -26.79 -60.44 41.32
N LEU A 239 -25.84 -60.12 42.20
CA LEU A 239 -25.28 -58.78 42.35
C LEU A 239 -24.64 -58.26 41.05
N ASN A 240 -23.93 -59.11 40.30
CA ASN A 240 -23.37 -58.73 39.00
C ASN A 240 -24.47 -58.49 37.95
N LYS A 241 -25.55 -59.29 37.96
CA LYS A 241 -26.72 -59.04 37.09
C LYS A 241 -27.39 -57.71 37.44
N ASP A 242 -27.58 -57.43 38.73
CA ASP A 242 -28.23 -56.21 39.21
C ASP A 242 -27.36 -54.98 38.92
N LEU A 243 -26.05 -55.05 39.17
CA LEU A 243 -25.06 -54.04 38.76
C LEU A 243 -25.04 -53.83 37.25
N MET A 244 -25.15 -54.87 36.44
CA MET A 244 -25.25 -54.73 34.98
C MET A 244 -26.55 -54.04 34.56
N THR A 245 -27.69 -54.31 35.21
CA THR A 245 -28.94 -53.59 34.94
C THR A 245 -28.89 -52.13 35.38
N GLU A 246 -28.29 -51.81 36.54
CA GLU A 246 -28.14 -50.42 36.98
C GLU A 246 -27.11 -49.67 36.12
N ASN A 247 -26.06 -50.34 35.64
CA ASN A 247 -25.08 -49.73 34.73
C ASN A 247 -25.70 -49.39 33.36
N HIS A 248 -26.54 -50.27 32.79
CA HIS A 248 -27.34 -49.93 31.59
C HIS A 248 -28.28 -48.74 31.88
N ARG A 249 -29.02 -48.78 32.97
CA ARG A 249 -29.92 -47.70 33.41
C ARG A 249 -29.18 -46.38 33.66
N LEU A 250 -27.94 -46.40 34.14
CA LEU A 250 -27.08 -45.23 34.31
C LEU A 250 -26.54 -44.72 32.97
N GLN A 251 -26.30 -45.58 31.98
CA GLN A 251 -25.96 -45.19 30.60
C GLN A 251 -27.17 -44.59 29.87
N ASP A 252 -28.36 -45.16 30.02
CA ASP A 252 -29.63 -44.60 29.55
C ASP A 252 -29.90 -43.23 30.20
N LEU A 253 -29.67 -43.10 31.51
CA LEU A 253 -29.80 -41.83 32.22
C LEU A 253 -28.75 -40.81 31.76
N ALA A 254 -27.49 -41.22 31.55
CA ALA A 254 -26.42 -40.36 31.09
C ALA A 254 -26.66 -39.84 29.66
N THR A 255 -27.11 -40.69 28.74
CA THR A 255 -27.47 -40.29 27.36
C THR A 255 -28.68 -39.35 27.36
N VAL A 256 -29.74 -39.66 28.12
CA VAL A 256 -30.90 -38.77 28.29
C VAL A 256 -30.52 -37.43 28.94
N LEU A 257 -29.55 -37.41 29.87
CA LEU A 257 -29.03 -36.17 30.45
C LEU A 257 -28.15 -35.38 29.46
N GLN A 258 -27.36 -36.05 28.62
CA GLN A 258 -26.59 -35.40 27.54
C GLN A 258 -27.51 -34.81 26.47
N GLU A 259 -28.56 -35.51 26.04
CA GLU A 259 -29.58 -34.95 25.14
C GLU A 259 -30.27 -33.73 25.75
N LYS A 260 -30.66 -33.80 27.03
CA LYS A 260 -31.26 -32.68 27.75
C LYS A 260 -30.28 -31.50 27.85
N HIS A 261 -29.03 -31.75 28.20
CA HIS A 261 -27.99 -30.71 28.24
C HIS A 261 -27.80 -30.06 26.87
N HIS A 262 -27.72 -30.85 25.79
CA HIS A 262 -27.55 -30.33 24.43
C HIS A 262 -28.77 -29.49 24.00
N ARG A 263 -29.99 -29.98 24.23
CA ARG A 263 -31.24 -29.25 23.97
C ARG A 263 -31.32 -27.92 24.75
N ILE A 264 -30.98 -27.93 26.04
CA ILE A 264 -30.94 -26.73 26.89
C ILE A 264 -29.83 -25.77 26.45
N SER A 265 -28.68 -26.30 26.01
CA SER A 265 -27.57 -25.48 25.49
C SER A 265 -27.96 -24.76 24.20
N LEU A 266 -28.64 -25.44 23.27
CA LEU A 266 -29.18 -24.81 22.06
C LEU A 266 -30.21 -23.73 22.41
N GLN A 267 -31.17 -24.03 23.28
CA GLN A 267 -32.15 -23.05 23.76
C GLN A 267 -31.50 -21.86 24.48
N HIS A 268 -30.39 -22.05 25.18
CA HIS A 268 -29.63 -20.97 25.80
C HIS A 268 -29.00 -20.04 24.76
N HIS A 269 -28.37 -20.58 23.71
CA HIS A 269 -27.83 -19.77 22.61
C HIS A 269 -28.94 -19.05 21.82
N GLU A 270 -30.05 -19.73 21.51
CA GLU A 270 -31.23 -19.11 20.88
C GLU A 270 -31.79 -17.94 21.71
N LEU A 271 -31.83 -18.07 23.03
CA LEU A 271 -32.25 -17.00 23.93
C LEU A 271 -31.20 -15.88 24.06
N GLN A 272 -29.91 -16.21 24.02
CA GLN A 272 -28.80 -15.26 24.05
C GLN A 272 -28.77 -14.41 22.76
N ASP A 273 -28.87 -15.02 21.58
CA ASP A 273 -28.95 -14.32 20.30
C ASP A 273 -30.18 -13.41 20.23
N ARG A 274 -31.32 -13.88 20.78
CA ARG A 274 -32.54 -13.05 20.91
C ARG A 274 -32.37 -11.91 21.91
N ALA A 275 -31.64 -12.11 23.01
CA ALA A 275 -31.34 -11.07 23.97
C ALA A 275 -30.45 -9.97 23.33
N VAL A 276 -29.33 -10.35 22.72
CA VAL A 276 -28.44 -9.41 21.99
C VAL A 276 -29.18 -8.71 20.84
N SER A 277 -30.03 -9.43 20.09
CA SER A 277 -30.87 -8.82 19.06
C SER A 277 -31.98 -7.91 19.63
N SER A 278 -32.34 -8.01 20.92
CA SER A 278 -33.24 -7.07 21.57
C SER A 278 -32.49 -5.87 22.16
N GLU A 279 -31.29 -6.09 22.72
CA GLU A 279 -30.39 -5.06 23.25
C GLU A 279 -29.94 -4.08 22.15
N THR A 280 -29.51 -4.59 21.00
CA THR A 280 -29.19 -3.75 19.83
C THR A 280 -30.38 -2.90 19.37
N LYS A 281 -31.60 -3.46 19.35
CA LYS A 281 -32.82 -2.69 19.04
C LYS A 281 -33.16 -1.66 20.10
N VAL A 282 -32.89 -1.94 21.38
CA VAL A 282 -33.03 -0.94 22.45
C VAL A 282 -32.06 0.21 22.22
N SER A 283 -30.78 -0.04 21.93
CA SER A 283 -29.82 1.03 21.61
C SER A 283 -30.12 1.79 20.31
N GLU A 284 -30.74 1.16 19.32
CA GLU A 284 -31.27 1.83 18.12
C GLU A 284 -32.46 2.75 18.47
N MET A 285 -33.39 2.29 19.32
CA MET A 285 -34.51 3.09 19.82
C MET A 285 -34.04 4.21 20.76
N GLU A 286 -33.03 3.99 21.59
CA GLU A 286 -32.43 5.01 22.48
C GLU A 286 -31.84 6.15 21.66
N ARG A 287 -31.03 5.86 20.62
CA ARG A 287 -30.56 6.89 19.68
C ARG A 287 -31.70 7.62 18.97
N SER A 288 -32.72 6.90 18.50
CA SER A 288 -33.90 7.54 17.91
C SER A 288 -34.67 8.40 18.92
N ILE A 289 -34.63 8.08 20.21
CA ILE A 289 -35.21 8.88 21.29
C ILE A 289 -34.33 10.11 21.59
N GLU A 290 -33.00 9.99 21.53
CA GLU A 290 -32.06 11.13 21.65
C GLU A 290 -32.25 12.13 20.50
N ASP A 291 -32.33 11.66 19.24
CA ASP A 291 -32.63 12.47 18.06
C ASP A 291 -33.98 13.18 18.18
N LEU A 292 -35.03 12.45 18.57
CA LEU A 292 -36.37 13.01 18.79
C LEU A 292 -36.43 13.96 19.99
N GLN A 293 -35.65 13.73 21.05
CA GLN A 293 -35.52 14.68 22.17
C GLN A 293 -34.83 15.97 21.72
N TRP A 294 -33.81 15.88 20.88
CA TRP A 294 -33.15 17.05 20.30
C TRP A 294 -34.10 17.85 19.40
N ASP A 295 -34.89 17.19 18.55
CA ASP A 295 -35.90 17.84 17.72
C ASP A 295 -37.08 18.41 18.55
N ILE A 296 -37.52 17.72 19.60
CA ILE A 296 -38.50 18.26 20.56
C ILE A 296 -37.95 19.50 21.27
N GLU A 297 -36.67 19.51 21.65
CA GLU A 297 -36.05 20.65 22.34
C GLU A 297 -35.80 21.83 21.40
N LYS A 298 -35.51 21.56 20.13
CA LYS A 298 -35.47 22.53 19.03
C LYS A 298 -36.86 23.11 18.72
N LEU A 299 -37.91 22.28 18.73
CA LEU A 299 -39.30 22.70 18.62
C LEU A 299 -39.74 23.53 19.83
N ARG A 300 -39.43 23.13 21.07
CA ARG A 300 -39.67 23.93 22.29
C ARG A 300 -39.00 25.30 22.22
N LYS A 301 -37.78 25.39 21.69
CA LYS A 301 -37.08 26.67 21.45
C LYS A 301 -37.72 27.54 20.35
N HIS A 302 -38.59 26.97 19.51
CA HIS A 302 -39.44 27.71 18.57
C HIS A 302 -40.79 28.06 19.20
N GLU A 303 -41.41 27.11 19.90
CA GLU A 303 -42.64 27.27 20.69
C GLU A 303 -42.48 28.36 21.75
N GLN A 304 -41.36 28.43 22.47
CA GLN A 304 -41.07 29.50 23.44
C GLN A 304 -41.02 30.90 22.79
N LYS A 305 -40.60 31.00 21.53
CA LYS A 305 -40.62 32.27 20.78
C LYS A 305 -42.04 32.63 20.35
N LEU A 306 -42.82 31.65 19.89
CA LEU A 306 -44.24 31.80 19.57
C LEU A 306 -45.08 32.14 20.81
N ASN A 307 -44.87 31.43 21.93
CA ASN A 307 -45.54 31.66 23.21
C ASN A 307 -45.13 33.01 23.82
N ARG A 308 -43.90 33.50 23.60
CA ARG A 308 -43.53 34.87 23.93
C ARG A 308 -44.37 35.87 23.12
N HIS A 309 -44.46 35.72 21.81
CA HIS A 309 -45.29 36.57 20.96
C HIS A 309 -46.80 36.43 21.23
N LEU A 310 -47.25 35.26 21.69
CA LEU A 310 -48.62 35.02 22.11
C LEU A 310 -48.91 35.61 23.49
N ALA A 311 -47.95 35.63 24.42
CA ALA A 311 -48.08 36.34 25.69
C ALA A 311 -48.13 37.86 25.46
N GLU A 312 -47.25 38.38 24.59
CA GLU A 312 -47.27 39.77 24.08
C GLU A 312 -48.61 40.14 23.41
N ALA A 313 -49.42 39.17 22.99
CA ALA A 313 -50.77 39.35 22.43
C ALA A 313 -51.92 39.07 23.43
N LEU A 314 -51.77 38.13 24.37
CA LEU A 314 -52.79 37.78 25.36
C LEU A 314 -52.85 38.78 26.52
N GLU A 315 -51.74 39.46 26.82
CA GLU A 315 -51.71 40.63 27.71
C GLU A 315 -52.57 41.79 27.16
N GLN A 316 -52.84 41.81 25.84
CA GLN A 316 -53.75 42.76 25.18
C GLN A 316 -55.23 42.35 25.29
N LEU A 317 -55.54 41.13 25.77
CA LEU A 317 -56.87 40.50 25.61
C LEU A 317 -57.51 40.05 26.93
N ASN A 318 -56.74 39.57 27.91
CA ASN A 318 -57.28 38.87 29.08
C ASN A 318 -57.95 39.79 30.13
N SER A 319 -59.24 40.09 29.97
CA SER A 319 -59.99 41.07 30.81
C SER A 319 -61.42 40.67 31.36
N GLY A 320 -61.83 39.38 31.54
CA GLY A 320 -62.83 38.91 32.62
C GLY A 320 -63.89 37.70 32.50
N TYR A 321 -64.40 37.08 33.66
CA TYR A 321 -65.82 36.53 34.13
C TYR A 321 -66.40 34.97 34.40
N HIS A 322 -67.41 34.54 35.36
CA HIS A 322 -68.10 33.11 35.78
C HIS A 322 -69.29 32.78 36.97
N ILE A 323 -70.10 31.59 37.19
CA ILE A 323 -71.21 31.16 38.34
C ILE A 323 -72.01 29.66 38.59
N SER A 324 -72.87 29.22 39.67
CA SER A 324 -73.78 27.88 39.99
C SER A 324 -74.85 27.73 41.30
N GLY A 325 -75.77 26.80 41.93
CA GLY A 325 -76.54 25.36 42.08
C GLY A 325 -77.60 25.09 43.38
N SER A 326 -78.45 24.08 44.01
CA SER A 326 -79.23 22.65 44.11
C SER A 326 -80.20 22.33 45.47
N SER A 327 -81.06 21.32 46.08
CA SER A 327 -82.05 20.03 46.07
C SER A 327 -82.74 19.53 47.54
N GLY A 328 -83.68 18.58 48.12
CA GLY A 328 -84.87 17.48 48.07
C GLY A 328 -85.17 16.48 49.40
N GLY A 329 -86.17 15.59 49.96
CA GLY A 329 -87.67 14.99 50.05
C GLY A 329 -88.12 13.62 50.98
N PHE A 330 -89.38 13.23 51.55
CA PHE A 330 -89.85 11.91 52.38
C PHE A 330 -91.41 11.31 52.70
N GLN A 331 -91.81 10.38 53.72
CA GLN A 331 -93.08 9.41 54.02
C GLN A 331 -93.82 9.25 55.51
N GLY A 332 -94.78 8.36 56.14
CA GLY A 332 -95.53 6.95 56.16
C GLY A 332 -96.81 6.56 57.20
N GLY A 333 -97.27 5.28 57.64
CA GLY A 333 -98.58 4.78 58.44
C GLY A 333 -98.67 3.35 59.31
N GLN A 334 -99.65 2.54 59.96
CA GLN A 334 -101.18 2.20 60.30
C GLN A 334 -101.57 1.04 61.47
N THR A 335 -102.84 0.46 61.81
CA THR A 335 -103.27 -0.71 62.86
C THR A 335 -104.81 -1.26 63.15
N THR A 336 -105.23 -2.20 64.15
CA THR A 336 -106.54 -3.13 64.31
C THR A 336 -107.19 -3.71 65.72
N LEU A 337 -108.23 -4.68 65.86
CA LEU A 337 -109.07 -5.21 67.11
C LEU A 337 -109.84 -6.69 67.21
N THR A 338 -110.79 -7.10 68.19
CA THR A 338 -111.32 -8.54 68.66
C THR A 338 -112.83 -8.87 69.27
N VAL A 339 -113.24 -10.09 69.91
CA VAL A 339 -114.58 -10.52 70.67
C VAL A 339 -115.02 -12.09 70.97
N GLN A 340 -116.19 -12.51 71.66
CA GLN A 340 -116.65 -13.94 72.19
C GLN A 340 -118.16 -14.26 72.78
N LYS A 341 -118.78 -15.54 72.89
CA LYS A 341 -119.61 -16.30 74.03
C LYS A 341 -120.99 -17.21 73.89
N PHE A 342 -121.27 -18.33 74.68
CA PHE A 342 -122.44 -19.30 75.00
C PHE A 342 -122.12 -20.84 74.96
N GLU A 343 -121.68 -21.46 76.08
CA GLU A 343 -120.46 -22.31 75.99
C GLU A 343 -120.49 -23.82 76.29
N MET A 344 -121.17 -24.39 77.30
CA MET A 344 -120.75 -25.75 77.77
C MET A 344 -121.40 -26.95 77.05
N LEU A 345 -122.74 -27.02 77.01
CA LEU A 345 -123.42 -28.07 76.21
C LEU A 345 -123.32 -27.77 74.72
N ASN A 346 -123.06 -26.50 74.40
CA ASN A 346 -122.56 -26.09 73.10
C ASN A 346 -121.16 -26.72 72.91
N ALA A 347 -120.18 -26.52 73.80
CA ALA A 347 -118.83 -27.10 73.69
C ALA A 347 -118.77 -28.63 73.52
N GLU A 348 -119.70 -29.44 74.03
CA GLU A 348 -119.68 -30.88 73.70
C GLU A 348 -120.20 -31.18 72.28
N LEU A 349 -121.21 -30.43 71.81
CA LEU A 349 -121.73 -30.54 70.44
C LEU A 349 -120.77 -29.89 69.43
N GLU A 350 -120.28 -28.69 69.75
CA GLU A 350 -119.21 -27.97 69.09
C GLU A 350 -117.94 -28.82 69.06
N GLN A 351 -117.45 -29.41 70.14
CA GLN A 351 -116.25 -30.28 70.10
C GLN A 351 -116.42 -31.47 69.15
N ASN A 352 -117.62 -32.05 69.05
CA ASN A 352 -117.89 -33.12 68.08
C ASN A 352 -118.02 -32.58 66.64
N GLN A 353 -118.63 -31.40 66.45
CA GLN A 353 -118.69 -30.72 65.16
C GLN A 353 -117.31 -30.21 64.73
N GLU A 354 -116.47 -29.73 65.63
CA GLU A 354 -115.07 -29.33 65.47
C GLU A 354 -114.21 -30.54 65.14
N LEU A 355 -114.43 -31.71 65.75
CA LEU A 355 -113.76 -32.96 65.34
C LEU A 355 -114.15 -33.38 63.92
N ALA A 356 -115.41 -33.23 63.54
CA ALA A 356 -115.88 -33.48 62.17
C ALA A 356 -115.34 -32.43 61.18
N ASN A 357 -115.35 -31.16 61.56
CA ASN A 357 -114.90 -30.01 60.76
C ASN A 357 -113.37 -29.97 60.64
N SER A 358 -112.63 -30.40 61.66
CA SER A 358 -111.18 -30.57 61.61
C SER A 358 -110.82 -31.70 60.67
N ARG A 359 -111.48 -32.87 60.77
CA ARG A 359 -111.30 -33.97 59.82
C ARG A 359 -111.68 -33.60 58.39
N MET A 360 -112.76 -32.84 58.19
CA MET A 360 -113.10 -32.24 56.89
C MET A 360 -112.00 -31.28 56.42
N SER A 361 -111.56 -30.34 57.26
CA SER A 361 -110.51 -29.36 56.94
C SER A 361 -109.15 -30.02 56.67
N GLU A 362 -108.82 -31.11 57.36
CA GLU A 362 -107.63 -31.94 57.14
C GLU A 362 -107.72 -32.65 55.79
N LEU A 363 -108.88 -33.26 55.45
CA LEU A 363 -109.11 -33.86 54.14
C LEU A 363 -109.10 -32.82 53.01
N GLU A 364 -109.66 -31.62 53.24
CA GLU A 364 -109.61 -30.50 52.29
C GLU A 364 -108.19 -29.95 52.13
N LYS A 365 -107.41 -29.82 53.21
CA LYS A 365 -105.98 -29.46 53.17
C LYS A 365 -105.19 -30.50 52.38
N LEU A 366 -105.30 -31.79 52.73
CA LEU A 366 -104.63 -32.88 52.02
C LEU A 366 -105.05 -32.97 50.54
N GLN A 367 -106.32 -32.68 50.22
CA GLN A 367 -106.79 -32.64 48.83
C GLN A 367 -106.24 -31.40 48.08
N ASN A 368 -106.14 -30.25 48.74
CA ASN A 368 -105.52 -29.05 48.16
C ASN A 368 -104.00 -29.21 47.98
N GLU A 369 -103.31 -29.84 48.93
CA GLU A 369 -101.90 -30.21 48.85
C GLU A 369 -101.65 -31.22 47.72
N LEU A 370 -102.50 -32.25 47.60
CA LEU A 370 -102.45 -33.21 46.50
C LEU A 370 -102.66 -32.52 45.14
N GLN A 371 -103.65 -31.62 45.02
CA GLN A 371 -103.84 -30.84 43.79
C GLN A 371 -102.66 -29.90 43.52
N ALA A 372 -102.05 -29.29 44.54
CA ALA A 372 -100.86 -28.45 44.38
C ALA A 372 -99.66 -29.28 43.91
N ALA A 373 -99.45 -30.46 44.48
CA ALA A 373 -98.40 -31.40 44.07
C ALA A 373 -98.63 -31.93 42.64
N VAL A 374 -99.88 -32.19 42.22
CA VAL A 374 -100.21 -32.54 40.84
C VAL A 374 -99.92 -31.38 39.88
N ARG A 375 -100.36 -30.15 40.20
CA ARG A 375 -100.05 -28.96 39.39
C ARG A 375 -98.55 -28.71 39.29
N LEU A 376 -97.79 -28.89 40.38
CA LEU A 376 -96.33 -28.79 40.39
C LEU A 376 -95.68 -29.85 39.49
N LYS A 377 -96.12 -31.10 39.60
CA LYS A 377 -95.67 -32.23 38.76
C LYS A 377 -95.97 -32.02 37.28
N GLU A 378 -97.12 -31.45 36.94
CA GLU A 378 -97.47 -31.14 35.56
C GLU A 378 -96.67 -29.96 35.01
N ARG A 379 -96.45 -28.92 35.83
CA ARG A 379 -95.58 -27.79 35.50
C ARG A 379 -94.15 -28.26 35.22
N LEU A 380 -93.54 -29.00 36.15
CA LEU A 380 -92.19 -29.56 35.99
C LEU A 380 -92.07 -30.50 34.79
N LYS A 381 -93.12 -31.26 34.45
CA LYS A 381 -93.20 -32.06 33.21
C LYS A 381 -93.25 -31.21 31.94
N LEU A 382 -93.81 -30.01 32.01
CA LEU A 382 -93.82 -29.04 30.92
C LEU A 382 -92.44 -28.38 30.79
N ASP A 383 -91.90 -27.88 31.91
CA ASP A 383 -90.56 -27.25 31.99
C ASP A 383 -89.45 -28.19 31.48
N LEU A 384 -89.53 -29.50 31.76
CA LEU A 384 -88.61 -30.53 31.24
C LEU A 384 -88.79 -30.85 29.74
N ARG A 385 -89.98 -30.58 29.17
CA ARG A 385 -90.27 -30.78 27.74
C ARG A 385 -89.96 -29.56 26.89
N THR A 386 -90.05 -28.37 27.47
CA THR A 386 -89.72 -27.09 26.85
C THR A 386 -88.53 -26.46 27.59
N LEU A 387 -87.45 -27.25 27.76
CA LEU A 387 -86.23 -26.78 28.40
C LEU A 387 -85.64 -25.62 27.57
N PRO A 388 -85.58 -24.38 28.09
CA PRO A 388 -85.18 -23.24 27.26
C PRO A 388 -83.71 -23.34 26.83
N GLU A 389 -83.38 -22.90 25.62
CA GLU A 389 -81.97 -22.77 25.21
C GLU A 389 -81.15 -21.92 26.19
N GLU A 390 -81.79 -20.95 26.85
CA GLU A 390 -81.19 -20.10 27.88
C GLU A 390 -80.73 -20.88 29.12
N ALA A 391 -81.39 -21.99 29.46
CA ALA A 391 -80.96 -22.89 30.54
C ALA A 391 -79.72 -23.71 30.13
N VAL A 392 -79.63 -24.10 28.85
CA VAL A 392 -78.46 -24.77 28.27
C VAL A 392 -77.29 -23.80 28.12
N ARG A 393 -77.54 -22.56 27.65
CA ARG A 393 -76.53 -21.48 27.59
C ARG A 393 -76.10 -21.02 28.98
N GLY A 394 -76.96 -21.16 29.98
CA GLY A 394 -76.67 -20.87 31.39
C GLY A 394 -75.85 -21.95 32.09
N THR A 395 -75.82 -23.19 31.59
CA THR A 395 -75.08 -24.29 32.23
C THR A 395 -73.56 -24.06 32.13
N GLN A 396 -72.81 -24.57 33.11
CA GLN A 396 -71.36 -24.33 33.22
C GLN A 396 -70.58 -24.94 32.04
N ASP A 397 -70.99 -26.12 31.59
CA ASP A 397 -70.32 -26.84 30.51
C ASP A 397 -70.44 -26.12 29.16
N PHE A 398 -71.63 -25.59 28.84
CA PHE A 398 -71.84 -24.78 27.63
C PHE A 398 -70.99 -23.50 27.67
N ARG A 399 -70.96 -22.79 28.81
CA ARG A 399 -70.15 -21.57 28.94
C ARG A 399 -68.65 -21.87 28.87
N CYS A 400 -68.22 -23.01 29.38
CA CYS A 400 -66.84 -23.48 29.24
C CYS A 400 -66.51 -23.80 27.77
N LEU A 401 -67.38 -24.53 27.07
CA LEU A 401 -67.21 -24.88 25.65
C LEU A 401 -67.27 -23.64 24.74
N GLN A 402 -68.15 -22.68 25.02
CA GLN A 402 -68.23 -21.40 24.32
C GLN A 402 -66.95 -20.58 24.49
N SER A 403 -66.38 -20.56 25.70
CA SER A 403 -65.09 -19.92 25.98
C SER A 403 -63.94 -20.59 25.21
N GLN A 404 -63.84 -21.93 25.28
CA GLN A 404 -62.84 -22.71 24.53
C GLN A 404 -62.95 -22.50 23.02
N PHE A 405 -64.17 -22.51 22.46
CA PHE A 405 -64.39 -22.24 21.04
C PHE A 405 -63.98 -20.81 20.66
N SER A 406 -64.29 -19.83 21.51
CA SER A 406 -63.92 -18.43 21.27
C SER A 406 -62.41 -18.21 21.27
N LEU A 407 -61.68 -18.88 22.18
CA LEU A 407 -60.22 -18.90 22.20
C LEU A 407 -59.66 -19.53 20.92
N LEU A 408 -60.06 -20.77 20.61
CA LEU A 408 -59.59 -21.50 19.41
C LEU A 408 -59.93 -20.78 18.10
N TYR A 409 -61.06 -20.09 18.02
CA TYR A 409 -61.44 -19.28 16.87
C TYR A 409 -60.53 -18.05 16.72
N ASN A 410 -60.25 -17.34 17.81
CA ASN A 410 -59.35 -16.18 17.81
C ASN A 410 -57.90 -16.59 17.51
N GLU A 411 -57.41 -17.69 18.08
CA GLU A 411 -56.10 -18.28 17.77
C GLU A 411 -56.00 -18.68 16.29
N SER A 412 -57.01 -19.38 15.75
CA SER A 412 -57.07 -19.75 14.34
C SER A 412 -57.08 -18.54 13.40
N LEU A 413 -57.79 -17.47 13.79
CA LEU A 413 -57.80 -16.21 13.04
C LEU A 413 -56.43 -15.51 13.10
N GLN A 414 -55.78 -15.47 14.26
CA GLN A 414 -54.47 -14.86 14.44
C GLN A 414 -53.36 -15.61 13.68
N VAL A 415 -53.37 -16.95 13.73
CA VAL A 415 -52.47 -17.81 12.94
C VAL A 415 -52.70 -17.63 11.44
N LYS A 416 -53.95 -17.42 11.01
CA LYS A 416 -54.25 -17.11 9.59
C LYS A 416 -53.66 -15.76 9.18
N THR A 417 -53.82 -14.71 10.00
CA THR A 417 -53.22 -13.40 9.73
C THR A 417 -51.70 -13.51 9.63
N GLN A 418 -51.05 -14.20 10.57
CA GLN A 418 -49.60 -14.45 10.55
C GLN A 418 -49.14 -15.23 9.31
N LEU A 419 -49.94 -16.19 8.83
CA LEU A 419 -49.65 -16.93 7.60
C LEU A 419 -49.71 -16.03 6.36
N ASP A 420 -50.71 -15.15 6.27
CA ASP A 420 -50.88 -14.24 5.13
C ASP A 420 -49.85 -13.07 5.17
N GLU A 421 -49.46 -12.61 6.36
CA GLU A 421 -48.30 -11.73 6.58
C GLU A 421 -46.98 -12.40 6.15
N ALA A 422 -46.73 -13.64 6.57
CA ALA A 422 -45.54 -14.40 6.19
C ALA A 422 -45.46 -14.65 4.67
N ARG A 423 -46.61 -14.88 4.01
CA ARG A 423 -46.71 -14.96 2.54
C ARG A 423 -46.39 -13.63 1.86
N ALA A 424 -46.90 -12.51 2.38
CA ALA A 424 -46.61 -11.19 1.85
C ALA A 424 -45.11 -10.83 2.02
N LEU A 425 -44.52 -11.16 3.17
CA LEU A 425 -43.08 -11.03 3.42
C LEU A 425 -42.26 -11.88 2.46
N LEU A 426 -42.61 -13.17 2.26
CA LEU A 426 -41.92 -14.08 1.35
C LEU A 426 -42.00 -13.61 -0.12
N LEU A 427 -43.15 -13.08 -0.54
CA LEU A 427 -43.31 -12.50 -1.87
C LEU A 427 -42.48 -11.22 -2.04
N SER A 428 -42.44 -10.38 -1.00
CA SER A 428 -41.64 -9.15 -0.98
C SER A 428 -40.13 -9.44 -1.05
N THR A 429 -39.62 -10.37 -0.23
CA THR A 429 -38.20 -10.76 -0.27
C THR A 429 -37.85 -11.43 -1.59
N LYS A 430 -38.67 -12.34 -2.12
CA LYS A 430 -38.47 -12.94 -3.45
C LYS A 430 -38.36 -11.88 -4.54
N ASN A 431 -39.27 -10.90 -4.56
CA ASN A 431 -39.23 -9.81 -5.53
C ASN A 431 -38.01 -8.89 -5.35
N SER A 432 -37.55 -8.68 -4.12
CA SER A 432 -36.32 -7.93 -3.82
C SER A 432 -35.06 -8.66 -4.30
N HIS A 433 -34.97 -9.97 -4.06
CA HIS A 433 -33.87 -10.81 -4.52
C HIS A 433 -33.82 -10.91 -6.05
N LEU A 434 -34.97 -11.09 -6.73
CA LEU A 434 -35.03 -11.05 -8.20
C LEU A 434 -34.48 -9.73 -8.76
N ARG A 435 -34.93 -8.59 -8.21
CA ARG A 435 -34.39 -7.26 -8.55
C ARG A 435 -32.92 -7.06 -8.19
N GLN A 436 -32.33 -7.90 -7.35
CA GLN A 436 -30.89 -7.87 -7.06
C GLN A 436 -30.12 -8.71 -8.08
N ILE A 437 -30.66 -9.86 -8.48
CA ILE A 437 -30.12 -10.69 -9.57
C ILE A 437 -30.11 -9.88 -10.88
N GLU A 438 -31.23 -9.25 -11.25
CA GLU A 438 -31.35 -8.38 -12.44
C GLU A 438 -30.29 -7.25 -12.47
N ARG A 439 -29.89 -6.72 -11.30
CA ARG A 439 -28.83 -5.72 -11.19
C ARG A 439 -27.44 -6.34 -11.33
N MET A 440 -27.16 -7.44 -10.64
CA MET A 440 -25.87 -8.15 -10.76
C MET A 440 -25.62 -8.65 -12.19
N GLU A 441 -26.64 -9.18 -12.87
CA GLU A 441 -26.56 -9.57 -14.29
C GLU A 441 -26.27 -8.36 -15.21
N SER A 442 -26.89 -7.20 -14.95
CA SER A 442 -26.62 -5.96 -15.69
C SER A 442 -25.23 -5.38 -15.40
N GLU A 443 -24.70 -5.56 -14.19
CA GLU A 443 -23.36 -5.13 -13.77
C GLU A 443 -22.29 -6.05 -14.37
N GLU A 444 -22.49 -7.37 -14.33
CA GLU A 444 -21.64 -8.37 -15.00
C GLU A 444 -21.57 -8.11 -16.51
N LEU A 445 -22.72 -7.92 -17.17
CA LEU A 445 -22.78 -7.60 -18.59
C LEU A 445 -22.06 -6.28 -18.93
N SER A 446 -22.05 -5.32 -18.00
CA SER A 446 -21.32 -4.05 -18.14
C SER A 446 -19.81 -4.25 -18.04
N VAL A 447 -19.34 -5.01 -17.05
CA VAL A 447 -17.92 -5.37 -16.88
C VAL A 447 -17.42 -6.23 -18.04
N GLN A 448 -18.19 -7.22 -18.49
CA GLN A 448 -17.85 -8.07 -19.63
C GLN A 448 -17.70 -7.26 -20.93
N LYS A 449 -18.53 -6.22 -21.13
CA LYS A 449 -18.39 -5.29 -22.27
C LYS A 449 -17.10 -4.47 -22.17
N LYS A 450 -16.76 -3.93 -20.99
CA LYS A 450 -15.51 -3.17 -20.76
C LYS A 450 -14.27 -4.03 -21.03
N LEU A 451 -14.20 -5.20 -20.40
CA LEU A 451 -13.11 -6.16 -20.58
C LEU A 451 -12.95 -6.55 -22.06
N ARG A 452 -14.07 -6.74 -22.78
CA ARG A 452 -14.03 -7.02 -24.23
C ARG A 452 -13.50 -5.84 -25.05
N THR A 453 -13.80 -4.59 -24.69
CA THR A 453 -13.20 -3.42 -25.36
C THR A 453 -11.73 -3.22 -25.01
N GLU A 454 -11.32 -3.52 -23.77
CA GLU A 454 -9.93 -3.48 -23.33
C GLU A 454 -9.09 -4.54 -24.05
N VAL A 455 -9.59 -5.78 -24.20
CA VAL A 455 -8.95 -6.83 -25.00
C VAL A 455 -8.75 -6.40 -26.45
N ILE A 456 -9.76 -5.80 -27.09
CA ILE A 456 -9.62 -5.31 -28.48
C ILE A 456 -8.55 -4.20 -28.56
N GLN A 457 -8.49 -3.28 -27.61
CA GLN A 457 -7.46 -2.23 -27.56
C GLN A 457 -6.05 -2.80 -27.33
N LEU A 458 -5.92 -3.86 -26.54
CA LEU A 458 -4.66 -4.59 -26.34
C LEU A 458 -4.25 -5.39 -27.60
N GLU A 459 -5.20 -5.94 -28.35
CA GLU A 459 -4.96 -6.60 -29.64
C GLU A 459 -4.52 -5.59 -30.71
N ASP A 460 -5.17 -4.41 -30.80
CA ASP A 460 -4.81 -3.33 -31.71
C ASP A 460 -3.42 -2.74 -31.41
N THR A 461 -3.10 -2.49 -30.13
CA THR A 461 -1.77 -1.99 -29.73
C THR A 461 -0.67 -3.04 -29.94
N LEU A 462 -0.94 -4.32 -29.68
CA LEU A 462 -0.03 -5.42 -30.02
C LEU A 462 0.22 -5.51 -31.54
N ALA A 463 -0.81 -5.27 -32.36
CA ALA A 463 -0.66 -5.24 -33.82
C ALA A 463 0.18 -4.04 -34.30
N GLN A 464 0.01 -2.87 -33.68
CA GLN A 464 0.82 -1.68 -33.98
C GLN A 464 2.29 -1.88 -33.59
N VAL A 465 2.59 -2.37 -32.38
CA VAL A 465 3.96 -2.66 -31.94
C VAL A 465 4.65 -3.70 -32.83
N ARG A 466 3.93 -4.74 -33.28
CA ARG A 466 4.44 -5.72 -34.26
C ARG A 466 4.80 -5.09 -35.60
N LYS A 467 4.01 -4.13 -36.06
CA LYS A 467 4.26 -3.38 -37.30
C LYS A 467 5.47 -2.43 -37.14
N GLU A 468 5.59 -1.76 -36.00
CA GLU A 468 6.75 -0.92 -35.68
C GLU A 468 8.03 -1.73 -35.61
N TYR A 469 8.01 -2.91 -34.96
CA TYR A 469 9.13 -3.85 -34.95
C TYR A 469 9.55 -4.28 -36.36
N GLU A 470 8.61 -4.69 -37.24
CA GLU A 470 8.97 -5.13 -38.59
C GLU A 470 9.47 -3.96 -39.46
N MET A 471 8.93 -2.74 -39.31
CA MET A 471 9.50 -1.55 -39.96
C MET A 471 10.94 -1.29 -39.49
N LEU A 472 11.18 -1.29 -38.18
CA LEU A 472 12.50 -1.02 -37.59
C LEU A 472 13.53 -2.11 -37.94
N ARG A 473 13.07 -3.36 -38.05
CA ARG A 473 13.88 -4.48 -38.57
C ARG A 473 14.24 -4.29 -40.04
N ILE A 474 13.30 -3.88 -40.88
CA ILE A 474 13.57 -3.57 -42.30
C ILE A 474 14.55 -2.41 -42.43
N GLU A 475 14.42 -1.37 -41.60
CA GLU A 475 15.40 -0.27 -41.52
C GLU A 475 16.79 -0.76 -41.08
N PHE A 476 16.86 -1.67 -40.11
CA PHE A 476 18.14 -2.27 -39.69
C PHE A 476 18.78 -3.12 -40.80
N GLU A 477 18.01 -3.98 -41.47
CA GLU A 477 18.49 -4.80 -42.59
C GLU A 477 18.97 -3.93 -43.77
N GLN A 478 18.30 -2.81 -44.06
CA GLN A 478 18.74 -1.83 -45.06
C GLN A 478 20.03 -1.09 -44.64
N ASN A 479 20.13 -0.63 -43.39
CA ASN A 479 21.32 0.04 -42.88
C ASN A 479 22.54 -0.91 -42.87
N LEU A 480 22.34 -2.19 -42.52
CA LEU A 480 23.38 -3.21 -42.58
C LEU A 480 23.88 -3.40 -44.02
N ALA A 481 22.96 -3.60 -44.98
CA ALA A 481 23.32 -3.77 -46.39
C ALA A 481 24.05 -2.53 -46.98
N ALA A 482 23.66 -1.31 -46.57
CA ALA A 482 24.35 -0.09 -46.97
C ALA A 482 25.77 0.00 -46.38
N ASN A 483 25.95 -0.41 -45.12
CA ASN A 483 27.26 -0.44 -44.46
C ASN A 483 28.19 -1.51 -45.07
N GLU A 484 27.66 -2.67 -45.45
CA GLU A 484 28.41 -3.69 -46.18
C GLU A 484 28.89 -3.17 -47.55
N GLN A 485 28.04 -2.46 -48.30
CA GLN A 485 28.40 -1.81 -49.57
C GLN A 485 29.45 -0.69 -49.40
N ALA A 486 29.44 0.02 -48.27
CA ALA A 486 30.48 1.00 -47.94
C ALA A 486 31.85 0.36 -47.66
N GLY A 487 31.90 -0.93 -47.31
CA GLY A 487 33.14 -1.67 -47.02
C GLY A 487 34.14 -1.68 -48.18
N PRO A 488 33.77 -2.18 -49.37
CA PRO A 488 34.60 -2.14 -50.59
C PRO A 488 35.04 -0.72 -50.97
N ILE A 489 34.11 0.24 -51.01
CA ILE A 489 34.41 1.64 -51.38
C ILE A 489 35.48 2.23 -50.46
N ASN A 490 35.37 2.01 -49.15
CA ASN A 490 36.38 2.46 -48.18
C ASN A 490 37.72 1.71 -48.31
N ARG A 491 37.75 0.46 -48.82
CA ARG A 491 39.02 -0.23 -49.15
C ARG A 491 39.66 0.37 -50.40
N GLU A 492 38.90 0.56 -51.47
CA GLU A 492 39.38 1.17 -52.72
C GLU A 492 39.89 2.59 -52.49
N MET A 493 39.17 3.40 -51.72
CA MET A 493 39.63 4.74 -51.33
C MET A 493 40.97 4.70 -50.58
N ARG A 494 41.18 3.75 -49.66
CA ARG A 494 42.48 3.57 -48.97
C ARG A 494 43.58 3.11 -49.92
N HIS A 495 43.30 2.21 -50.86
CA HIS A 495 44.27 1.79 -51.88
C HIS A 495 44.63 2.94 -52.84
N LEU A 496 43.66 3.78 -53.21
CA LEU A 496 43.89 4.98 -54.03
C LEU A 496 44.75 6.01 -53.27
N ILE A 497 44.43 6.30 -52.01
CA ILE A 497 45.23 7.19 -51.14
C ILE A 497 46.66 6.68 -51.02
N GLY A 498 46.87 5.39 -50.71
CA GLY A 498 48.20 4.78 -50.64
C GLY A 498 48.95 4.82 -51.97
N SER A 499 48.27 4.63 -53.10
CA SER A 499 48.86 4.72 -54.43
C SER A 499 49.30 6.15 -54.77
N LEU A 500 48.48 7.15 -54.43
CA LEU A 500 48.80 8.57 -54.59
C LEU A 500 49.95 8.99 -53.65
N GLN A 501 49.97 8.52 -52.40
CA GLN A 501 51.07 8.75 -51.46
C GLN A 501 52.39 8.16 -51.98
N ASN A 502 52.37 6.91 -52.45
CA ASN A 502 53.54 6.26 -53.05
C ASN A 502 54.03 6.99 -54.30
N HIS A 503 53.13 7.41 -55.20
CA HIS A 503 53.51 8.19 -56.37
C HIS A 503 54.10 9.57 -55.99
N ASN A 504 53.53 10.24 -54.99
CA ASN A 504 54.04 11.51 -54.49
C ASN A 504 55.43 11.34 -53.84
N HIS A 505 55.66 10.25 -53.11
CA HIS A 505 56.97 9.88 -52.57
C HIS A 505 57.99 9.59 -53.69
N GLN A 506 57.59 8.85 -54.72
CA GLN A 506 58.46 8.55 -55.87
C GLN A 506 58.82 9.82 -56.66
N LEU A 507 57.86 10.72 -56.90
CA LEU A 507 58.10 12.04 -57.49
C LEU A 507 59.06 12.88 -56.63
N LYS A 508 58.93 12.88 -55.30
CA LYS A 508 59.90 13.54 -54.40
C LYS A 508 61.31 12.95 -54.56
N GLY A 509 61.43 11.62 -54.64
CA GLY A 509 62.70 10.93 -54.90
C GLY A 509 63.31 11.26 -56.27
N ASP A 510 62.50 11.36 -57.32
CA ASP A 510 62.96 11.74 -58.65
C ASP A 510 63.33 13.22 -58.74
N VAL A 511 62.59 14.12 -58.09
CA VAL A 511 62.98 15.53 -57.92
C VAL A 511 64.33 15.65 -57.19
N GLN A 512 64.60 14.82 -56.17
CA GLN A 512 65.93 14.76 -55.54
C GLN A 512 67.00 14.24 -56.51
N ARG A 513 66.72 13.21 -57.32
CA ARG A 513 67.64 12.70 -58.35
C ARG A 513 67.95 13.75 -59.42
N TYR A 514 66.96 14.52 -59.88
CA TYR A 514 67.17 15.62 -60.82
C TYR A 514 67.93 16.79 -60.19
N LYS A 515 67.61 17.19 -58.95
CA LYS A 515 68.39 18.20 -58.19
C LYS A 515 69.86 17.79 -58.06
N ARG A 516 70.15 16.50 -57.84
CA ARG A 516 71.53 15.96 -57.83
C ARG A 516 72.20 16.08 -59.20
N LYS A 517 71.58 15.55 -60.26
CA LYS A 517 72.12 15.65 -61.64
C LYS A 517 72.40 17.09 -62.08
N VAL A 518 71.54 18.05 -61.72
CA VAL A 518 71.75 19.48 -61.99
C VAL A 518 72.97 20.02 -61.24
N ARG A 519 73.13 19.67 -59.95
CA ARG A 519 74.30 20.04 -59.14
C ARG A 519 75.59 19.43 -59.70
N ASP A 520 75.55 18.17 -60.12
CA ASP A 520 76.70 17.47 -60.71
C ASP A 520 77.12 18.13 -62.04
N ALA A 521 76.16 18.42 -62.93
CA ALA A 521 76.39 19.12 -64.19
C ALA A 521 76.88 20.57 -63.99
N GLN A 522 76.39 21.29 -62.96
CA GLN A 522 76.94 22.59 -62.56
C GLN A 522 78.40 22.47 -62.11
N GLY A 523 78.75 21.38 -61.41
CA GLY A 523 80.14 21.04 -61.06
C GLY A 523 81.01 20.77 -62.29
N GLU A 524 80.51 20.05 -63.29
CA GLU A 524 81.25 19.81 -64.55
C GLU A 524 81.41 21.08 -65.39
N VAL A 525 80.38 21.91 -65.53
CA VAL A 525 80.49 23.23 -66.17
C VAL A 525 81.53 24.11 -65.46
N SER A 526 81.62 24.02 -64.13
CA SER A 526 82.64 24.73 -63.35
C SER A 526 84.05 24.19 -63.60
N LYS A 527 84.23 22.86 -63.70
CA LYS A 527 85.51 22.24 -64.09
C LYS A 527 85.93 22.61 -65.52
N MET A 528 85.00 22.62 -66.47
CA MET A 528 85.27 23.01 -67.86
C MET A 528 85.66 24.49 -67.97
N ARG A 529 85.04 25.39 -67.19
CA ARG A 529 85.49 26.79 -67.08
C ARG A 529 86.93 26.89 -66.56
N PHE A 530 87.32 26.06 -65.60
CA PHE A 530 88.67 26.04 -65.02
C PHE A 530 89.73 25.55 -66.02
N GLN A 531 89.41 24.56 -66.86
CA GLN A 531 90.32 24.05 -67.90
C GLN A 531 90.46 25.00 -69.11
N ALA A 532 89.51 25.91 -69.33
CA ALA A 532 89.49 26.83 -70.47
C ALA A 532 90.39 28.08 -70.32
N GLY A 533 91.20 28.19 -69.26
CA GLY A 533 92.17 29.28 -69.10
C GLY A 533 91.58 30.67 -68.81
N ALA A 534 90.32 30.75 -68.39
CA ALA A 534 89.70 32.01 -67.99
C ALA A 534 90.16 32.43 -66.57
N PRO A 535 90.35 33.73 -66.29
CA PRO A 535 90.72 34.21 -64.96
C PRO A 535 89.59 34.00 -63.93
N PRO A 536 89.91 33.87 -62.63
CA PRO A 536 88.91 33.65 -61.59
C PRO A 536 88.00 34.88 -61.42
N GLY A 537 86.72 34.72 -61.76
CA GLY A 537 85.67 35.66 -61.36
C GLY A 537 85.31 35.51 -59.87
N PRO A 538 84.79 36.56 -59.21
CA PRO A 538 84.47 36.52 -57.79
C PRO A 538 83.28 35.58 -57.47
N PRO A 539 83.30 34.92 -56.29
CA PRO A 539 82.14 34.25 -55.71
C PRO A 539 81.26 35.24 -54.90
N PRO A 540 80.14 34.83 -54.28
CA PRO A 540 79.33 33.63 -54.50
C PRO A 540 77.90 34.02 -54.99
N SER A 541 76.92 33.11 -55.06
CA SER A 541 76.00 32.89 -53.92
C SER A 541 75.26 31.56 -54.09
N VAL A 542 75.67 30.54 -53.32
CA VAL A 542 74.89 29.31 -53.15
C VAL A 542 74.01 29.46 -51.92
N SER A 543 72.71 29.65 -52.13
CA SER A 543 71.70 29.53 -51.06
C SER A 543 71.47 28.05 -50.73
N SER A 544 72.48 27.43 -50.12
CA SER A 544 72.35 26.12 -49.47
C SER A 544 71.57 26.29 -48.18
N THR A 545 70.24 26.31 -48.27
CA THR A 545 69.38 26.15 -47.09
C THR A 545 69.51 24.70 -46.62
N GLU A 546 70.49 24.45 -45.74
CA GLU A 546 70.59 23.19 -45.01
C GLU A 546 69.45 23.14 -43.99
N VAL A 547 68.45 22.29 -44.26
CA VAL A 547 67.36 22.03 -43.33
C VAL A 547 67.89 21.07 -42.26
N PRO A 548 67.84 21.40 -40.95
CA PRO A 548 68.29 20.49 -39.90
C PRO A 548 67.42 19.23 -39.85
N SER A 549 67.91 18.12 -40.39
CA SER A 549 67.25 16.82 -40.27
C SER A 549 67.52 16.23 -38.88
N THR A 550 66.69 16.58 -37.91
CA THR A 550 66.70 15.96 -36.58
C THR A 550 66.33 14.47 -36.71
N PRO A 551 67.05 13.55 -36.04
CA PRO A 551 66.76 12.13 -36.10
C PRO A 551 65.58 11.79 -35.19
N ILE A 552 64.36 11.83 -35.73
CA ILE A 552 63.20 11.22 -35.08
C ILE A 552 63.45 9.71 -35.01
N LYS A 553 63.54 9.17 -33.80
CA LYS A 553 63.42 7.72 -33.59
C LYS A 553 61.96 7.33 -33.79
N GLU A 554 61.68 6.61 -34.86
CA GLU A 554 60.45 5.82 -34.95
C GLU A 554 60.65 4.58 -34.05
N GLU A 555 60.11 4.62 -32.83
CA GLU A 555 59.96 3.41 -32.02
C GLU A 555 58.74 2.62 -32.55
N GLU A 556 59.01 1.48 -33.19
CA GLU A 556 57.96 0.55 -33.61
C GLU A 556 57.22 -0.03 -32.40
N VAL A 557 56.07 0.54 -32.05
CA VAL A 557 55.19 -0.03 -31.02
C VAL A 557 54.53 -1.29 -31.59
N GLU A 558 55.10 -2.46 -31.26
CA GLU A 558 54.59 -3.78 -31.64
C GLU A 558 53.25 -4.10 -30.94
N VAL A 559 52.15 -3.53 -31.43
CA VAL A 559 50.81 -3.82 -30.91
C VAL A 559 50.39 -5.23 -31.30
N LYS A 560 50.58 -6.17 -30.38
CA LYS A 560 49.96 -7.51 -30.45
C LYS A 560 48.45 -7.39 -30.57
N LYS A 561 47.88 -8.15 -31.51
CA LYS A 561 46.44 -8.33 -31.63
C LYS A 561 45.92 -9.17 -30.47
N GLU A 562 44.95 -8.64 -29.75
CA GLU A 562 43.97 -9.43 -29.00
C GLU A 562 42.59 -8.78 -29.20
N ALA A 563 41.51 -9.55 -29.07
CA ALA A 563 40.21 -9.16 -29.61
C ALA A 563 39.03 -9.65 -28.75
N LEU A 564 37.83 -9.15 -29.07
CA LEU A 564 36.53 -9.44 -28.43
C LEU A 564 36.30 -8.70 -27.08
N PRO A 565 35.04 -8.54 -26.63
CA PRO A 565 33.88 -8.07 -27.43
C PRO A 565 33.06 -6.98 -26.70
N VAL A 566 32.17 -6.28 -27.43
CA VAL A 566 31.10 -5.43 -26.83
C VAL A 566 29.77 -5.74 -27.54
N PRO A 567 28.62 -5.82 -26.83
CA PRO A 567 27.35 -6.28 -27.41
C PRO A 567 26.58 -5.20 -28.21
N ALA A 568 25.48 -5.64 -28.84
CA ALA A 568 24.56 -4.81 -29.61
C ALA A 568 23.77 -3.80 -28.76
N ARG A 569 23.16 -2.82 -29.42
CA ARG A 569 22.19 -1.89 -28.86
C ARG A 569 21.07 -1.68 -29.90
N GLU A 570 19.84 -2.03 -29.53
CA GLU A 570 18.66 -1.87 -30.40
C GLU A 570 17.99 -0.49 -30.23
N PRO A 571 17.09 -0.08 -31.15
CA PRO A 571 16.59 1.30 -31.28
C PRO A 571 15.11 1.46 -30.84
N GLU A 572 14.66 2.72 -30.68
CA GLU A 572 13.23 3.06 -30.56
C GLU A 572 12.88 4.40 -31.24
N THR A 573 11.78 4.39 -32.00
CA THR A 573 10.91 5.51 -32.43
C THR A 573 9.54 4.89 -32.84
N PRO A 574 8.43 5.64 -33.10
CA PRO A 574 8.02 7.01 -32.72
C PRO A 574 6.59 7.04 -32.10
N MET A 575 5.94 8.22 -31.95
CA MET A 575 4.53 8.52 -32.39
C MET A 575 4.04 9.93 -31.93
N THR A 576 2.94 10.40 -32.54
CA THR A 576 2.22 11.72 -32.40
C THR A 576 0.75 11.46 -31.95
N PRO A 577 -0.24 12.40 -31.71
CA PRO A 577 -0.55 13.77 -32.22
C PRO A 577 -0.83 14.80 -31.06
N GLU A 578 -1.62 15.91 -31.09
CA GLU A 578 -2.49 16.61 -32.08
C GLU A 578 -2.30 18.17 -32.08
N VAL A 579 -3.36 18.99 -31.96
CA VAL A 579 -3.48 20.30 -32.65
C VAL A 579 -4.39 21.35 -31.92
N LYS A 580 -4.44 22.60 -32.46
CA LYS A 580 -5.27 23.82 -32.14
C LYS A 580 -4.56 24.86 -31.23
N LYS A 581 -4.25 26.07 -31.75
CA LYS A 581 -5.03 27.35 -31.81
C LYS A 581 -4.99 28.11 -30.46
N GLU A 582 -4.93 29.45 -30.39
CA GLU A 582 -5.43 30.48 -31.32
C GLU A 582 -4.52 31.74 -31.42
N GLU A 583 -5.10 32.88 -31.83
CA GLU A 583 -4.48 34.22 -32.09
C GLU A 583 -4.14 34.98 -30.78
N GLU A 584 -3.51 36.17 -30.68
CA GLU A 584 -2.99 37.21 -31.61
C GLU A 584 -1.90 38.04 -30.86
N GLU A 585 -0.93 38.71 -31.52
CA GLU A 585 0.03 39.59 -30.81
C GLU A 585 0.57 40.77 -31.67
N PRO A 586 0.58 42.04 -31.17
CA PRO A 586 1.12 43.19 -31.93
C PRO A 586 2.31 43.94 -31.28
N LYS A 587 3.48 43.88 -31.93
CA LYS A 587 4.66 44.78 -31.78
C LYS A 587 5.45 44.60 -30.45
N LYS A 588 6.78 44.77 -30.39
CA LYS A 588 7.70 45.54 -31.26
C LYS A 588 9.17 45.13 -31.02
N GLU A 589 9.97 44.97 -32.09
CA GLU A 589 11.45 45.13 -32.17
C GLU A 589 12.39 44.31 -31.21
N PRO A 590 13.65 44.03 -31.62
CA PRO A 590 14.09 43.45 -32.89
C PRO A 590 15.16 42.32 -32.71
N GLU A 591 15.84 41.96 -33.80
CA GLU A 591 17.10 41.18 -33.86
C GLU A 591 17.09 39.73 -33.35
N ARG A 592 16.61 38.82 -34.21
CA ARG A 592 17.01 37.41 -34.20
C ARG A 592 17.88 37.09 -35.42
N SER A 593 18.94 36.32 -35.20
CA SER A 593 19.86 35.85 -36.25
C SER A 593 19.17 35.01 -37.32
N LYS A 594 19.47 35.28 -38.61
CA LYS A 594 19.29 34.36 -39.76
C LYS A 594 19.89 34.93 -41.06
N THR A 595 21.10 34.52 -41.43
CA THR A 595 21.72 34.80 -42.74
C THR A 595 22.64 33.66 -43.21
N ARG A 596 22.16 32.40 -43.10
CA ARG A 596 22.87 31.22 -43.68
C ARG A 596 22.47 30.94 -45.14
N GLU A 597 22.14 31.99 -45.87
CA GLU A 597 21.85 32.00 -47.31
C GLU A 597 22.55 33.21 -47.96
N ARG A 598 23.90 33.20 -47.97
CA ARG A 598 24.74 34.10 -48.80
C ARG A 598 26.24 33.77 -48.83
N GLU A 599 26.61 32.50 -48.63
CA GLU A 599 28.03 32.08 -48.63
C GLU A 599 28.54 31.68 -50.03
N LEU A 600 27.66 31.46 -51.01
CA LEU A 600 28.03 31.21 -52.42
C LEU A 600 28.17 32.48 -53.29
N GLU A 601 28.05 33.67 -52.70
CA GLU A 601 28.08 34.96 -53.41
C GLU A 601 29.35 35.79 -53.09
N ARG A 602 30.13 35.41 -52.07
CA ARG A 602 31.25 36.22 -51.53
C ARG A 602 32.66 35.84 -52.02
N GLU A 603 32.82 34.81 -52.82
CA GLU A 603 34.08 34.52 -53.52
C GLU A 603 34.25 35.27 -54.85
N ARG A 604 33.20 35.96 -55.35
CA ARG A 604 33.25 36.69 -56.64
C ARG A 604 33.32 38.21 -56.55
N GLU A 605 33.32 38.79 -55.35
CA GLU A 605 33.40 40.25 -55.15
C GLU A 605 34.77 40.75 -54.65
N LYS A 606 35.61 39.89 -54.03
CA LYS A 606 36.96 40.28 -53.57
C LYS A 606 37.96 40.55 -54.71
N GLU A 607 37.58 40.28 -55.96
CA GLU A 607 38.40 40.50 -57.15
C GLU A 607 38.09 41.83 -57.88
N ARG A 608 37.17 42.67 -57.36
CA ARG A 608 36.72 43.90 -58.06
C ARG A 608 36.80 45.23 -57.29
N GLU A 609 36.93 45.24 -55.96
CA GLU A 609 37.12 46.49 -55.19
C GLU A 609 38.59 46.77 -54.80
N ARG A 610 39.47 46.82 -55.81
CA ARG A 610 40.78 47.52 -55.72
C ARG A 610 41.08 48.40 -56.94
N GLU A 611 40.07 48.77 -57.73
CA GLU A 611 40.19 49.79 -58.77
C GLU A 611 39.69 51.17 -58.30
N LYS A 612 40.53 52.19 -58.50
CA LYS A 612 40.16 53.60 -58.76
C LYS A 612 39.60 54.46 -57.61
N GLU A 613 40.35 54.59 -56.52
CA GLU A 613 40.70 55.91 -55.94
C GLU A 613 41.98 55.73 -55.08
N ARG A 614 43.01 56.60 -55.10
CA ARG A 614 43.13 57.97 -55.64
C ARG A 614 44.45 58.17 -56.40
N GLU A 615 44.43 59.05 -57.40
CA GLU A 615 45.64 59.74 -57.91
C GLU A 615 46.17 60.72 -56.82
N ARG A 616 47.39 61.29 -56.80
CA ARG A 616 48.45 61.61 -57.79
C ARG A 616 49.83 61.44 -57.09
N GLU A 617 51.00 61.37 -57.74
CA GLU A 617 51.39 61.83 -59.08
C GLU A 617 52.20 60.80 -59.91
N LYS A 618 52.22 61.05 -61.22
CA LYS A 618 53.20 60.56 -62.23
C LYS A 618 53.13 59.04 -62.52
N ASP A 619 52.19 58.57 -63.34
CA ASP A 619 52.14 58.68 -64.83
C ASP A 619 53.21 57.85 -65.57
N LYS A 620 52.95 57.15 -66.69
CA LYS A 620 51.72 57.05 -67.54
C LYS A 620 51.78 55.82 -68.48
N GLN A 621 50.67 55.53 -69.16
CA GLN A 621 50.48 54.65 -70.35
C GLN A 621 51.09 53.21 -70.28
N LYS A 622 50.29 52.15 -70.26
CA LYS A 622 49.57 51.50 -71.39
C LYS A 622 50.44 50.91 -72.50
N THR A 623 50.06 49.68 -72.89
CA THR A 623 50.17 49.04 -74.22
C THR A 623 50.71 49.91 -75.38
N GLU A 624 51.85 49.50 -75.94
CA GLU A 624 52.34 49.94 -77.26
C GLU A 624 53.29 48.86 -77.80
N ASP A 625 52.71 47.82 -78.40
CA ASP A 625 53.43 46.65 -78.95
C ASP A 625 54.07 46.99 -80.31
N SER A 626 55.00 47.97 -80.28
CA SER A 626 55.64 48.55 -81.46
C SER A 626 57.02 49.17 -81.16
N LYS A 627 57.23 49.73 -79.97
CA LYS A 627 58.41 50.58 -79.67
C LYS A 627 59.61 49.88 -79.00
N ARG A 628 59.99 48.69 -79.48
CA ARG A 628 61.29 48.03 -79.15
C ARG A 628 62.20 47.73 -80.35
N LYS A 629 61.80 48.07 -81.58
CA LYS A 629 62.64 47.87 -82.79
C LYS A 629 63.33 49.15 -83.32
N ASP A 630 62.88 50.33 -82.90
CA ASP A 630 63.43 51.61 -83.36
C ASP A 630 64.52 52.21 -82.44
N ALA A 631 64.76 51.62 -81.27
CA ALA A 631 65.69 52.17 -80.28
C ALA A 631 67.16 51.86 -80.59
N ASP A 632 67.46 50.67 -81.14
CA ASP A 632 68.82 50.25 -81.43
C ASP A 632 69.28 50.68 -82.84
N THR A 633 68.36 50.75 -83.81
CA THR A 633 68.63 51.40 -85.12
C THR A 633 69.01 52.88 -84.94
N LEU A 634 68.37 53.60 -84.02
CA LEU A 634 68.70 54.98 -83.66
C LEU A 634 69.97 55.16 -82.79
N LYS A 635 70.60 54.08 -82.31
CA LYS A 635 71.96 54.11 -81.76
C LYS A 635 72.99 53.87 -82.88
N GLN A 636 72.74 52.91 -83.75
CA GLN A 636 73.68 52.52 -84.81
C GLN A 636 73.88 53.65 -85.82
N LEU A 637 72.80 54.28 -86.30
CA LEU A 637 72.86 55.43 -87.22
C LEU A 637 73.51 56.70 -86.61
N ARG A 638 73.54 56.83 -85.28
CA ARG A 638 74.23 57.95 -84.61
C ARG A 638 75.74 57.77 -84.50
N ALA A 639 76.25 56.53 -84.53
CA ALA A 639 77.68 56.26 -84.54
C ALA A 639 78.30 56.59 -85.91
N GLU A 640 77.60 56.26 -86.99
CA GLU A 640 78.08 56.46 -88.37
C GLU A 640 78.06 57.94 -88.78
N LEU A 641 77.02 58.70 -88.39
CA LEU A 641 76.92 60.13 -88.67
C LEU A 641 78.08 60.95 -88.10
N LYS A 642 78.61 60.60 -86.92
CA LYS A 642 79.70 61.34 -86.28
C LYS A 642 81.04 61.09 -86.97
N LYS A 643 81.32 59.83 -87.34
CA LYS A 643 82.59 59.40 -87.97
C LYS A 643 82.79 59.98 -89.38
N ALA A 644 81.71 60.42 -90.04
CA ALA A 644 81.73 61.07 -91.35
C ALA A 644 81.95 62.60 -91.30
N GLN A 645 81.80 63.26 -90.14
CA GLN A 645 81.94 64.71 -90.01
C GLN A 645 83.37 65.17 -89.72
N GLU A 646 84.11 64.42 -88.91
CA GLU A 646 85.48 64.75 -88.51
C GLU A 646 86.44 64.67 -89.72
N SER A 647 86.27 63.66 -90.59
CA SER A 647 87.04 63.47 -91.83
C SER A 647 86.80 64.52 -92.93
N GLN A 648 85.82 65.43 -92.78
CA GLN A 648 85.45 66.37 -93.84
C GLN A 648 86.21 67.71 -93.81
N LYS A 649 86.82 68.11 -92.68
CA LYS A 649 87.36 69.49 -92.51
C LYS A 649 88.85 69.61 -92.20
N GLU A 650 89.52 68.54 -91.75
CA GLU A 650 90.99 68.51 -91.76
C GLU A 650 91.54 68.68 -93.19
N MET A 651 90.84 68.08 -94.17
CA MET A 651 91.10 68.24 -95.60
C MET A 651 90.93 69.69 -96.12
N LYS A 652 90.23 70.57 -95.38
CA LYS A 652 90.08 71.99 -95.77
C LYS A 652 91.23 72.86 -95.26
N LEU A 653 91.79 72.57 -94.08
CA LEU A 653 92.81 73.43 -93.46
C LEU A 653 94.17 73.38 -94.20
N LEU A 654 94.51 72.25 -94.81
CA LEU A 654 95.77 72.09 -95.57
C LEU A 654 95.80 72.85 -96.91
N LEU A 655 94.65 73.33 -97.40
CA LEU A 655 94.51 73.86 -98.77
C LEU A 655 94.72 75.39 -98.88
N ASP A 656 94.38 76.14 -97.82
CA ASP A 656 94.46 77.61 -97.82
C ASP A 656 95.90 78.13 -97.55
N MET A 657 96.80 77.31 -96.99
CA MET A 657 98.14 77.75 -96.54
C MET A 657 99.23 77.78 -97.63
N TYR A 658 98.88 77.60 -98.92
CA TYR A 658 99.85 77.36 -100.00
C TYR A 658 99.80 78.32 -101.21
N LYS A 659 99.18 79.51 -101.08
CA LYS A 659 99.00 80.47 -102.20
C LYS A 659 99.29 81.95 -101.90
N SER A 660 100.42 82.27 -101.26
CA SER A 660 101.05 83.60 -101.42
C SER A 660 102.53 83.62 -101.04
N ALA A 661 103.41 83.86 -102.02
CA ALA A 661 104.72 84.45 -101.78
C ALA A 661 104.59 85.99 -101.72
N PRO A 662 105.59 86.73 -101.23
CA PRO A 662 106.74 87.02 -102.08
C PRO A 662 108.10 86.69 -101.46
N LYS A 663 109.14 86.72 -102.30
CA LYS A 663 110.55 86.73 -101.87
C LYS A 663 111.09 88.15 -102.05
N GLU A 664 111.97 88.56 -101.15
CA GLU A 664 113.14 89.37 -101.54
C GLU A 664 114.35 88.90 -100.72
N GLN A 665 115.56 88.96 -101.30
CA GLN A 665 116.63 88.05 -100.90
C GLN A 665 118.03 88.56 -101.29
N ARG A 666 118.98 88.41 -100.34
CA ARG A 666 120.38 88.92 -100.34
C ARG A 666 120.44 90.37 -99.83
N ASP A 667 121.35 90.74 -98.93
CA ASP A 667 122.47 90.01 -98.29
C ASP A 667 122.15 89.69 -96.82
N LYS A 668 122.21 88.47 -96.27
CA LYS A 668 122.83 87.18 -96.59
C LYS A 668 124.37 87.08 -96.41
N VAL A 669 124.75 86.06 -95.64
CA VAL A 669 126.10 85.52 -95.40
C VAL A 669 126.86 86.09 -94.19
N GLN A 670 127.30 87.34 -94.14
CA GLN A 670 128.27 87.76 -93.10
C GLN A 670 127.70 87.83 -91.67
N LEU A 671 126.51 88.40 -91.45
CA LEU A 671 125.87 88.44 -90.10
C LEU A 671 125.42 87.04 -89.60
N MET A 672 125.07 86.15 -90.53
CA MET A 672 124.52 84.80 -90.26
C MET A 672 125.54 83.79 -89.68
N ALA A 673 126.80 84.20 -89.48
CA ALA A 673 127.83 83.42 -88.81
C ALA A 673 127.87 83.71 -87.29
N ALA A 674 127.77 84.97 -86.89
CA ALA A 674 127.80 85.37 -85.48
C ALA A 674 126.53 84.96 -84.72
N GLU A 675 125.36 85.19 -85.33
CA GLU A 675 124.05 84.96 -84.70
C GLU A 675 123.77 83.48 -84.38
N ARG A 676 124.31 82.55 -85.18
CA ARG A 676 124.12 81.12 -84.95
C ARG A 676 124.83 80.59 -83.71
N LYS A 677 126.00 81.14 -83.38
CA LYS A 677 126.80 80.63 -82.26
C LYS A 677 126.15 80.98 -80.92
N THR A 678 125.71 82.22 -80.75
CA THR A 678 125.04 82.68 -79.53
C THR A 678 123.64 82.11 -79.35
N LYS A 679 122.91 81.77 -80.43
CA LYS A 679 121.61 81.08 -80.31
C LYS A 679 121.74 79.64 -79.79
N ALA A 680 122.73 78.87 -80.26
CA ALA A 680 122.94 77.50 -79.80
C ALA A 680 123.20 77.40 -78.28
N GLU A 681 124.07 78.27 -77.76
CA GLU A 681 124.43 78.33 -76.34
C GLU A 681 123.22 78.71 -75.44
N VAL A 682 122.27 79.49 -75.96
CA VAL A 682 121.02 79.86 -75.26
C VAL A 682 119.96 78.74 -75.31
N GLU A 683 119.89 77.96 -76.39
CA GLU A 683 118.96 76.83 -76.49
C GLU A 683 119.36 75.65 -75.60
N GLU A 684 120.65 75.32 -75.48
CA GLU A 684 121.13 74.26 -74.59
C GLU A 684 120.80 74.55 -73.11
N LEU A 685 121.04 75.78 -72.64
CA LEU A 685 120.72 76.19 -71.27
C LEU A 685 119.21 76.15 -70.99
N ARG A 686 118.36 76.49 -71.97
CA ARG A 686 116.89 76.42 -71.81
C ARG A 686 116.40 74.98 -71.70
N ALA A 687 116.91 74.07 -72.53
CA ALA A 687 116.56 72.64 -72.46
C ALA A 687 116.91 72.02 -71.10
N ARG A 688 118.05 72.43 -70.52
CA ARG A 688 118.53 71.91 -69.23
C ARG A 688 117.69 72.34 -68.02
N VAL A 689 117.04 73.51 -68.08
CA VAL A 689 116.11 73.96 -67.02
C VAL A 689 114.81 73.16 -67.06
N GLN A 690 114.18 73.05 -68.24
CA GLN A 690 112.90 72.33 -68.40
C GLN A 690 112.99 70.86 -67.94
N ALA A 691 114.12 70.20 -68.19
CA ALA A 691 114.36 68.81 -67.78
C ALA A 691 114.35 68.60 -66.24
N LEU A 692 114.71 69.63 -65.45
CA LEU A 692 114.70 69.57 -63.99
C LEU A 692 113.30 69.83 -63.42
N GLU A 693 112.58 70.83 -63.94
CA GLU A 693 111.21 71.14 -63.54
C GLU A 693 110.25 69.97 -63.81
N GLU A 694 110.42 69.30 -64.95
CA GLU A 694 109.70 68.06 -65.30
C GLU A 694 109.95 66.92 -64.29
N LYS A 695 111.15 66.81 -63.71
CA LYS A 695 111.49 65.74 -62.76
C LYS A 695 110.82 65.98 -61.41
N ASP A 696 110.95 67.19 -60.86
CA ASP A 696 110.36 67.57 -59.57
C ASP A 696 108.82 67.41 -59.58
N ARG A 697 108.18 67.80 -60.69
CA ARG A 697 106.74 67.62 -60.93
C ARG A 697 106.29 66.16 -61.00
N ARG A 698 107.18 65.22 -61.37
CA ARG A 698 106.89 63.77 -61.43
C ARG A 698 107.02 63.12 -60.06
N GLU A 699 107.99 63.54 -59.25
CA GLU A 699 108.25 62.99 -57.91
C GLU A 699 107.18 63.41 -56.89
N ARG A 700 106.74 64.69 -56.92
CA ARG A 700 105.65 65.17 -56.04
C ARG A 700 104.29 64.49 -56.29
N LYS A 701 104.01 63.98 -57.49
CA LYS A 701 102.77 63.22 -57.76
C LYS A 701 102.80 61.83 -57.12
N LYS A 702 103.88 61.07 -57.32
CA LYS A 702 104.01 59.71 -56.77
C LYS A 702 103.78 59.64 -55.26
N LEU A 703 104.32 60.59 -54.50
CA LEU A 703 104.17 60.65 -53.05
C LEU A 703 102.71 60.86 -52.61
N ALA A 704 101.94 61.66 -53.36
CA ALA A 704 100.51 61.86 -53.10
C ALA A 704 99.68 60.61 -53.46
N ASP A 705 100.01 59.96 -54.58
CA ASP A 705 99.34 58.73 -55.05
C ASP A 705 99.56 57.57 -54.05
N GLU A 706 100.76 57.42 -53.49
CA GLU A 706 101.06 56.39 -52.47
C GLU A 706 100.33 56.61 -51.14
N GLU A 707 100.20 57.85 -50.66
CA GLU A 707 99.49 58.12 -49.41
C GLU A 707 97.97 57.91 -49.56
N ALA A 708 97.41 58.25 -50.71
CA ALA A 708 96.02 57.96 -51.06
C ALA A 708 95.75 56.44 -51.06
N LEU A 709 96.62 55.64 -51.69
CA LEU A 709 96.47 54.18 -51.74
C LEU A 709 96.49 53.52 -50.36
N ARG A 710 97.32 54.00 -49.41
CA ARG A 710 97.32 53.46 -48.03
C ARG A 710 96.02 53.79 -47.29
N LYS A 711 95.48 55.00 -47.48
CA LYS A 711 94.19 55.40 -46.89
C LYS A 711 93.01 54.62 -47.48
N ILE A 712 93.02 54.36 -48.78
CA ILE A 712 92.06 53.48 -49.46
C ILE A 712 92.13 52.07 -48.85
N LYS A 713 93.32 51.46 -48.76
CA LYS A 713 93.47 50.09 -48.24
C LYS A 713 93.01 49.94 -46.78
N ILE A 714 93.27 50.92 -45.93
CA ILE A 714 92.77 50.93 -44.53
C ILE A 714 91.24 51.07 -44.50
N ALA A 715 90.65 51.88 -45.37
CA ALA A 715 89.20 51.99 -45.50
C ALA A 715 88.56 50.71 -46.06
N GLU A 716 89.21 50.04 -47.01
CA GLU A 716 88.78 48.73 -47.54
C GLU A 716 88.81 47.64 -46.45
N GLU A 717 89.88 47.56 -45.66
CA GLU A 717 89.99 46.64 -44.51
C GLU A 717 88.93 46.93 -43.43
N GLN A 718 88.62 48.21 -43.18
CA GLN A 718 87.52 48.61 -42.29
C GLN A 718 86.14 48.24 -42.86
N ILE A 719 85.91 48.45 -44.16
CA ILE A 719 84.68 48.05 -44.85
C ILE A 719 84.50 46.53 -44.79
N GLU A 720 85.55 45.74 -45.05
CA GLU A 720 85.50 44.28 -44.98
C GLU A 720 85.25 43.79 -43.55
N HIS A 721 85.85 44.43 -42.54
CA HIS A 721 85.58 44.13 -41.13
C HIS A 721 84.14 44.47 -40.72
N LEU A 722 83.58 45.59 -41.20
CA LEU A 722 82.19 45.97 -40.98
C LEU A 722 81.21 45.06 -41.73
N GLN A 723 81.55 44.62 -42.94
CA GLN A 723 80.78 43.61 -43.70
C GLN A 723 80.76 42.27 -42.98
N ARG A 724 81.91 41.79 -42.48
CA ARG A 724 81.99 40.55 -41.68
C ARG A 724 81.21 40.63 -40.37
N LYS A 725 81.18 41.79 -39.72
CA LYS A 725 80.30 42.04 -38.57
C LYS A 725 78.82 42.04 -38.96
N LEU A 726 78.46 42.73 -40.05
CA LEU A 726 77.08 42.79 -40.54
C LEU A 726 76.55 41.42 -41.00
N SER A 727 77.40 40.53 -41.52
CA SER A 727 77.01 39.15 -41.81
C SER A 727 76.85 38.30 -40.55
N ALA A 728 77.69 38.53 -39.52
CA ALA A 728 77.55 37.83 -38.24
C ALA A 728 76.26 38.23 -37.51
N THR A 729 75.98 39.54 -37.37
CA THR A 729 74.73 40.00 -36.73
C THR A 729 73.49 39.56 -37.50
N LYS A 730 73.55 39.48 -38.84
CA LYS A 730 72.45 38.90 -39.63
C LYS A 730 72.25 37.41 -39.40
N GLN A 731 73.33 36.65 -39.25
CA GLN A 731 73.23 35.23 -38.93
C GLN A 731 72.71 35.00 -37.50
N GLU A 732 73.04 35.90 -36.57
CA GLU A 732 72.47 35.95 -35.21
C GLU A 732 70.98 36.34 -35.24
N GLU A 733 70.58 37.34 -36.04
CA GLU A 733 69.18 37.72 -36.27
C GLU A 733 68.36 36.57 -36.91
N GLU A 734 68.89 35.92 -37.95
CA GLU A 734 68.26 34.77 -38.61
C GLU A 734 68.15 33.55 -37.67
N ALA A 735 69.14 33.33 -36.80
CA ALA A 735 69.08 32.28 -35.77
C ALA A 735 68.03 32.60 -34.70
N LEU A 736 67.99 33.83 -34.18
CA LEU A 736 67.00 34.27 -33.20
C LEU A 736 65.57 34.25 -33.76
N LEU A 737 65.38 34.57 -35.05
CA LEU A 737 64.11 34.38 -35.73
C LEU A 737 63.73 32.90 -35.81
N SER A 738 64.67 32.00 -36.15
CA SER A 738 64.40 30.55 -36.16
C SER A 738 64.11 29.99 -34.76
N GLU A 739 64.72 30.51 -33.70
CA GLU A 739 64.41 30.12 -32.31
C GLU A 739 63.04 30.68 -31.86
N MET A 740 62.68 31.89 -32.31
CA MET A 740 61.37 32.49 -32.09
C MET A 740 60.26 31.71 -32.83
N ASP A 741 60.49 31.29 -34.07
CA ASP A 741 59.52 30.47 -34.83
C ASP A 741 59.32 29.09 -34.17
N VAL A 742 60.39 28.45 -33.70
CA VAL A 742 60.33 27.15 -32.98
C VAL A 742 59.63 27.28 -31.62
N THR A 743 59.90 28.35 -30.85
CA THR A 743 59.20 28.60 -29.58
C THR A 743 57.76 29.06 -29.78
N GLY A 744 57.46 29.76 -30.89
CA GLY A 744 56.11 30.06 -31.34
C GLY A 744 55.30 28.79 -31.63
N GLN A 745 55.83 27.90 -32.47
CA GLN A 745 55.17 26.61 -32.75
C GLN A 745 54.97 25.77 -31.49
N ALA A 746 55.96 25.70 -30.59
CA ALA A 746 55.83 24.97 -29.32
C ALA A 746 54.74 25.59 -28.40
N PHE A 747 54.54 26.90 -28.45
CA PHE A 747 53.45 27.57 -27.73
C PHE A 747 52.09 27.32 -28.38
N GLU A 748 52.00 27.36 -29.72
CA GLU A 748 50.77 27.03 -30.46
C GLU A 748 50.35 25.57 -30.25
N ASP A 749 51.28 24.62 -30.32
CA ASP A 749 51.05 23.19 -30.05
C ASP A 749 50.53 22.97 -28.62
N MET A 750 51.13 23.65 -27.63
CA MET A 750 50.68 23.62 -26.24
C MET A 750 49.30 24.28 -26.06
N GLN A 751 49.01 25.37 -26.77
CA GLN A 751 47.73 26.06 -26.74
C GLN A 751 46.63 25.19 -27.36
N GLU A 752 46.89 24.53 -28.49
CA GLU A 752 46.01 23.52 -29.07
C GLU A 752 45.80 22.35 -28.11
N GLN A 753 46.84 21.83 -27.47
CA GLN A 753 46.70 20.77 -26.46
C GLN A 753 45.80 21.21 -25.30
N ASN A 754 45.95 22.45 -24.82
CA ASN A 754 45.11 23.02 -23.77
C ASN A 754 43.65 23.15 -24.22
N ILE A 755 43.39 23.66 -25.43
CA ILE A 755 42.04 23.75 -26.03
C ILE A 755 41.42 22.36 -26.15
N ARG A 756 42.16 21.35 -26.62
CA ARG A 756 41.71 19.95 -26.72
C ARG A 756 41.36 19.36 -25.35
N LEU A 757 42.18 19.62 -24.31
CA LEU A 757 41.90 19.17 -22.94
C LEU A 757 40.67 19.86 -22.34
N MET A 758 40.52 21.18 -22.54
CA MET A 758 39.34 21.93 -22.10
C MET A 758 38.06 21.46 -22.80
N GLN A 759 38.16 21.07 -24.08
CA GLN A 759 37.05 20.49 -24.83
C GLN A 759 36.69 19.08 -24.32
N GLN A 760 37.67 18.22 -24.05
CA GLN A 760 37.43 16.90 -23.43
C GLN A 760 36.83 17.00 -22.01
N LEU A 761 37.14 18.05 -21.25
CA LEU A 761 36.50 18.34 -19.96
C LEU A 761 35.01 18.65 -20.16
N ARG A 762 34.67 19.58 -21.05
CA ARG A 762 33.26 19.90 -21.38
C ARG A 762 32.49 18.67 -21.86
N GLU A 763 33.09 17.86 -22.73
CA GLU A 763 32.44 16.64 -23.25
C GLU A 763 32.19 15.57 -22.17
N LYS A 764 33.10 15.47 -21.18
CA LYS A 764 32.88 14.64 -19.99
C LYS A 764 31.82 15.22 -19.06
N ASP A 765 31.79 16.53 -18.86
CA ASP A 765 30.78 17.18 -18.03
C ASP A 765 29.38 17.09 -18.68
N ASP A 766 29.26 17.29 -19.98
CA ASP A 766 28.03 17.05 -20.75
C ASP A 766 27.56 15.60 -20.67
N ALA A 767 28.48 14.63 -20.70
CA ALA A 767 28.16 13.22 -20.49
C ALA A 767 27.70 12.94 -19.05
N ASN A 768 28.35 13.55 -18.06
CA ASN A 768 27.95 13.47 -16.64
C ASN A 768 26.56 14.09 -16.41
N PHE A 769 26.26 15.24 -17.02
CA PHE A 769 24.94 15.87 -16.93
C PHE A 769 23.84 15.02 -17.60
N LYS A 770 24.14 14.36 -18.72
CA LYS A 770 23.22 13.40 -19.36
C LYS A 770 22.95 12.20 -18.45
N LEU A 771 24.00 11.54 -17.94
CA LEU A 771 23.87 10.42 -17.01
C LEU A 771 23.16 10.83 -15.70
N MET A 772 23.38 12.04 -15.20
CA MET A 772 22.67 12.57 -14.03
C MET A 772 21.18 12.81 -14.33
N SER A 773 20.85 13.35 -15.51
CA SER A 773 19.45 13.52 -15.96
C SER A 773 18.75 12.17 -16.15
N GLU A 774 19.41 11.20 -16.79
CA GLU A 774 18.92 9.83 -16.95
C GLU A 774 18.71 9.14 -15.60
N ARG A 775 19.64 9.28 -14.66
CA ARG A 775 19.51 8.76 -13.29
C ARG A 775 18.33 9.41 -12.54
N ILE A 776 18.11 10.71 -12.69
CA ILE A 776 16.97 11.41 -12.08
C ILE A 776 15.64 10.91 -12.68
N LYS A 777 15.57 10.78 -14.02
CA LYS A 777 14.39 10.23 -14.71
C LYS A 777 14.11 8.77 -14.31
N SER A 778 15.15 7.93 -14.28
CA SER A 778 15.07 6.53 -13.84
C SER A 778 14.58 6.44 -12.38
N ASN A 779 15.14 7.24 -11.47
CA ASN A 779 14.66 7.30 -10.07
C ASN A 779 13.19 7.74 -9.97
N GLN A 780 12.74 8.69 -10.80
CA GLN A 780 11.35 9.14 -10.82
C GLN A 780 10.41 8.06 -11.36
N ILE A 781 10.78 7.36 -12.43
CA ILE A 781 10.04 6.21 -12.96
C ILE A 781 9.99 5.07 -11.91
N HIS A 782 11.11 4.77 -11.25
CA HIS A 782 11.18 3.83 -10.13
C HIS A 782 10.46 4.30 -8.85
N LYS A 783 9.94 5.53 -8.81
CA LYS A 783 9.04 6.02 -7.77
C LYS A 783 7.58 5.78 -8.19
N LEU A 784 7.21 6.25 -9.38
CA LEU A 784 5.87 6.05 -9.95
C LEU A 784 5.49 4.56 -10.03
N LEU A 785 6.38 3.69 -10.53
CA LEU A 785 6.17 2.23 -10.59
C LEU A 785 6.08 1.54 -9.22
N ARG A 786 6.43 2.22 -8.12
CA ARG A 786 6.16 1.73 -6.75
C ARG A 786 4.83 2.25 -6.23
N GLU A 787 4.52 3.52 -6.49
CA GLU A 787 3.24 4.14 -6.15
C GLU A 787 2.09 3.40 -6.85
N GLU A 788 2.18 3.15 -8.16
CA GLU A 788 1.23 2.32 -8.94
C GLU A 788 1.13 0.87 -8.40
N LYS A 789 2.24 0.29 -7.95
CA LYS A 789 2.26 -1.08 -7.41
C LYS A 789 1.60 -1.16 -6.04
N GLU A 790 1.79 -0.14 -5.21
CA GLU A 790 1.17 -0.02 -3.89
C GLU A 790 -0.34 0.23 -4.03
N GLU A 791 -0.75 1.12 -4.96
CA GLU A 791 -2.16 1.32 -5.32
C GLU A 791 -2.84 0.04 -5.85
N LEU A 792 -2.16 -0.74 -6.69
CA LEU A 792 -2.68 -2.03 -7.18
C LEU A 792 -2.76 -3.09 -6.07
N ALA A 793 -1.84 -3.07 -5.10
CA ALA A 793 -1.89 -3.96 -3.95
C ALA A 793 -3.09 -3.64 -3.04
N ASP A 794 -3.35 -2.34 -2.79
CA ASP A 794 -4.51 -1.89 -2.01
C ASP A 794 -5.83 -2.20 -2.74
N GLN A 795 -5.90 -2.05 -4.07
CA GLN A 795 -7.06 -2.47 -4.86
C GLN A 795 -7.32 -3.98 -4.74
N VAL A 796 -6.28 -4.82 -4.84
CA VAL A 796 -6.40 -6.28 -4.66
C VAL A 796 -6.84 -6.64 -3.23
N GLN A 797 -6.35 -5.93 -2.21
CA GLN A 797 -6.73 -6.14 -0.82
C GLN A 797 -8.18 -5.68 -0.55
N GLY A 798 -8.63 -4.60 -1.18
CA GLY A 798 -10.02 -4.15 -1.17
C GLY A 798 -10.97 -5.16 -1.81
N LEU A 799 -10.65 -5.64 -3.02
CA LEU A 799 -11.41 -6.69 -3.71
C LEU A 799 -11.44 -7.99 -2.88
N LYS A 800 -10.32 -8.37 -2.25
CA LYS A 800 -10.27 -9.57 -1.41
C LYS A 800 -11.18 -9.44 -0.18
N THR A 801 -11.11 -8.32 0.54
CA THR A 801 -11.98 -8.10 1.72
C THR A 801 -13.46 -8.00 1.33
N GLN A 802 -13.78 -7.51 0.13
CA GLN A 802 -15.13 -7.56 -0.43
C GLN A 802 -15.59 -9.01 -0.72
N VAL A 803 -14.73 -9.86 -1.30
CA VAL A 803 -15.03 -11.29 -1.54
C VAL A 803 -15.20 -12.05 -0.22
N ASP A 804 -14.31 -11.83 0.76
CA ASP A 804 -14.41 -12.46 2.09
C ASP A 804 -15.74 -12.07 2.80
N ALA A 805 -16.18 -10.81 2.66
CA ALA A 805 -17.47 -10.35 3.16
C ALA A 805 -18.68 -10.96 2.42
N GLN A 806 -18.58 -11.13 1.09
CA GLN A 806 -19.62 -11.81 0.29
C GLN A 806 -19.74 -13.30 0.65
N LEU A 807 -18.62 -14.00 0.84
CA LEU A 807 -18.60 -15.39 1.30
C LEU A 807 -19.28 -15.55 2.68
N LEU A 808 -19.00 -14.64 3.62
CA LEU A 808 -19.67 -14.62 4.92
C LEU A 808 -21.19 -14.35 4.79
N GLN A 809 -21.61 -13.53 3.82
CA GLN A 809 -23.03 -13.30 3.55
C GLN A 809 -23.70 -14.54 2.95
N VAL A 810 -23.04 -15.27 2.04
CA VAL A 810 -23.53 -16.53 1.48
C VAL A 810 -23.71 -17.59 2.58
N GLN A 811 -22.71 -17.79 3.43
CA GLN A 811 -22.80 -18.72 4.57
C GLN A 811 -24.01 -18.43 5.47
N LYS A 812 -24.25 -17.15 5.81
CA LYS A 812 -25.42 -16.73 6.61
C LYS A 812 -26.75 -16.96 5.90
N LEU A 813 -26.79 -16.91 4.56
CA LEU A 813 -27.98 -17.24 3.78
C LEU A 813 -28.23 -18.75 3.75
N GLU A 814 -27.19 -19.58 3.56
CA GLU A 814 -27.28 -21.04 3.64
C GLU A 814 -27.70 -21.53 5.04
N GLU A 815 -27.21 -20.90 6.10
CA GLU A 815 -27.63 -21.17 7.48
C GLU A 815 -29.11 -20.85 7.68
N ARG A 816 -29.55 -19.68 7.19
CA ARG A 816 -30.95 -19.27 7.24
C ARG A 816 -31.83 -20.21 6.43
N GLU A 817 -31.40 -20.68 5.27
CA GLU A 817 -32.11 -21.65 4.45
C GLU A 817 -32.22 -23.02 5.15
N ARG A 818 -31.15 -23.50 5.79
CA ARG A 818 -31.17 -24.73 6.60
C ARG A 818 -32.15 -24.62 7.79
N MET A 819 -32.16 -23.49 8.48
CA MET A 819 -33.10 -23.23 9.58
C MET A 819 -34.56 -23.15 9.08
N LEU A 820 -34.81 -22.53 7.93
CA LEU A 820 -36.15 -22.46 7.32
C LEU A 820 -36.64 -23.85 6.87
N HIS A 821 -35.80 -24.68 6.27
CA HIS A 821 -36.14 -26.07 5.94
C HIS A 821 -36.46 -26.90 7.20
N SER A 822 -35.69 -26.75 8.28
CA SER A 822 -35.96 -27.43 9.56
C SER A 822 -37.30 -27.00 10.17
N SER A 823 -37.62 -25.70 10.10
CA SER A 823 -38.90 -25.14 10.54
C SER A 823 -40.07 -25.68 9.71
N LEU A 824 -39.97 -25.67 8.37
CA LEU A 824 -40.98 -26.24 7.47
C LEU A 824 -41.23 -27.72 7.76
N ALA A 825 -40.18 -28.54 7.85
CA ALA A 825 -40.29 -29.96 8.17
C ALA A 825 -40.84 -30.25 9.58
N THR A 826 -40.88 -29.25 10.47
CA THR A 826 -41.53 -29.33 11.78
C THR A 826 -43.01 -28.96 11.68
N ILE A 827 -43.33 -27.87 10.97
CA ILE A 827 -44.71 -27.44 10.69
C ILE A 827 -45.48 -28.50 9.90
N GLU A 828 -44.84 -29.18 8.95
CA GLU A 828 -45.43 -30.31 8.20
C GLU A 828 -45.79 -31.48 9.14
N LYS A 829 -44.91 -31.84 10.08
CA LYS A 829 -45.20 -32.86 11.09
C LYS A 829 -46.37 -32.45 11.97
N GLU A 830 -46.39 -31.22 12.48
CA GLU A 830 -47.53 -30.70 13.23
C GLU A 830 -48.83 -30.76 12.42
N LEU A 831 -48.80 -30.36 11.15
CA LEU A 831 -49.97 -30.41 10.25
C LEU A 831 -50.50 -31.85 10.07
N THR A 832 -49.62 -32.84 9.90
CA THR A 832 -50.05 -34.25 9.83
C THR A 832 -50.70 -34.73 11.14
N LEU A 833 -50.12 -34.38 12.30
CA LEU A 833 -50.66 -34.73 13.61
C LEU A 833 -52.02 -34.05 13.88
N ARG A 834 -52.15 -32.75 13.53
CA ARG A 834 -53.42 -32.00 13.62
C ARG A 834 -54.49 -32.63 12.72
N THR A 835 -54.11 -33.08 11.53
CA THR A 835 -55.02 -33.75 10.58
C THR A 835 -55.49 -35.10 11.12
N GLN A 836 -54.60 -35.93 11.65
CA GLN A 836 -54.94 -37.21 12.30
C GLN A 836 -55.86 -37.02 13.51
N ALA A 837 -55.58 -36.02 14.36
CA ALA A 837 -56.44 -35.68 15.49
C ALA A 837 -57.84 -35.24 15.05
N LEU A 838 -57.94 -34.45 13.97
CA LEU A 838 -59.20 -34.02 13.38
C LEU A 838 -60.01 -35.19 12.78
N GLU A 839 -59.36 -36.17 12.16
CA GLU A 839 -60.01 -37.42 11.73
C GLU A 839 -60.55 -38.24 12.91
N ILE A 840 -59.77 -38.39 13.98
CA ILE A 840 -60.21 -39.10 15.18
C ILE A 840 -61.43 -38.41 15.81
N GLN A 841 -61.44 -37.08 15.89
CA GLN A 841 -62.59 -36.34 16.41
C GLN A 841 -63.82 -36.44 15.49
N LYS A 842 -63.64 -36.50 14.16
CA LYS A 842 -64.74 -36.79 13.22
C LYS A 842 -65.35 -38.18 13.47
N ARG A 843 -64.54 -39.21 13.69
CA ARG A 843 -65.03 -40.58 14.01
C ARG A 843 -65.82 -40.57 15.32
N LYS A 844 -65.25 -39.99 16.39
CA LYS A 844 -65.93 -39.84 17.69
C LYS A 844 -67.25 -39.05 17.61
N ALA A 845 -67.32 -38.02 16.78
CA ALA A 845 -68.56 -37.26 16.57
C ALA A 845 -69.65 -38.11 15.89
N VAL A 846 -69.27 -38.98 14.94
CA VAL A 846 -70.20 -39.94 14.30
C VAL A 846 -70.62 -41.03 15.29
N GLU A 847 -69.69 -41.58 16.07
CA GLU A 847 -69.97 -42.57 17.13
C GLU A 847 -70.94 -42.01 18.19
N ALA A 848 -70.72 -40.76 18.64
CA ALA A 848 -71.60 -40.09 19.60
C ALA A 848 -72.98 -39.76 19.01
N ALA A 849 -73.05 -39.41 17.71
CA ALA A 849 -74.33 -39.19 17.01
C ALA A 849 -75.13 -40.50 16.89
N GLN A 850 -74.48 -41.62 16.55
CA GLN A 850 -75.12 -42.93 16.50
C GLN A 850 -75.65 -43.35 17.87
N LEU A 851 -74.82 -43.25 18.91
CA LEU A 851 -75.21 -43.63 20.28
C LEU A 851 -76.35 -42.74 20.84
N SER A 852 -76.42 -41.48 20.41
CA SER A 852 -77.57 -40.59 20.70
C SER A 852 -78.86 -41.08 20.04
N GLU A 853 -78.79 -41.55 18.78
CA GLU A 853 -79.95 -42.10 18.08
C GLU A 853 -80.40 -43.44 18.68
N ASP A 854 -79.45 -44.33 19.00
CA ASP A 854 -79.72 -45.61 19.66
C ASP A 854 -80.43 -45.41 21.02
N LEU A 855 -80.04 -44.37 21.76
CA LEU A 855 -80.69 -43.97 23.02
C LEU A 855 -82.09 -43.38 22.80
N LYS A 856 -82.35 -42.61 21.73
CA LYS A 856 -83.71 -42.18 21.40
C LYS A 856 -84.62 -43.37 21.14
N VAL A 857 -84.18 -44.34 20.33
CA VAL A 857 -84.95 -45.55 20.02
C VAL A 857 -85.28 -46.34 21.29
N GLN A 858 -84.34 -46.44 22.23
CA GLN A 858 -84.59 -47.04 23.55
C GLN A 858 -85.63 -46.24 24.36
N VAL A 859 -85.54 -44.91 24.39
CA VAL A 859 -86.52 -44.05 25.06
C VAL A 859 -87.90 -44.17 24.43
N GLU A 860 -88.02 -44.21 23.10
CA GLU A 860 -89.29 -44.40 22.40
C GLU A 860 -89.91 -45.78 22.70
N HIS A 861 -89.10 -46.84 22.77
CA HIS A 861 -89.55 -48.17 23.17
C HIS A 861 -90.05 -48.20 24.63
N ILE A 862 -89.33 -47.56 25.56
CA ILE A 862 -89.75 -47.40 26.96
C ILE A 862 -91.04 -46.57 27.06
N VAL A 863 -91.18 -45.51 26.27
CA VAL A 863 -92.40 -44.69 26.21
C VAL A 863 -93.58 -45.45 25.62
N SER A 864 -93.37 -46.36 24.66
CA SER A 864 -94.44 -47.23 24.15
C SER A 864 -94.87 -48.23 25.22
N THR A 865 -93.95 -48.99 25.79
CA THR A 865 -94.28 -50.00 26.81
C THR A 865 -94.90 -49.37 28.07
N LEU A 866 -94.54 -48.12 28.43
CA LEU A 866 -95.22 -47.34 29.46
C LEU A 866 -96.65 -46.94 29.07
N ARG A 867 -96.91 -46.63 27.79
CA ARG A 867 -98.25 -46.32 27.27
C ARG A 867 -99.13 -47.58 27.26
N ASP A 868 -98.57 -48.71 26.83
CA ASP A 868 -99.26 -49.99 26.73
C ASP A 868 -99.65 -50.52 28.13
N THR A 869 -98.73 -50.43 29.09
CA THR A 869 -99.01 -50.75 30.50
C THR A 869 -99.99 -49.77 31.15
N GLN A 870 -99.98 -48.47 30.79
CA GLN A 870 -101.01 -47.53 31.22
C GLN A 870 -102.40 -47.88 30.67
N SER A 871 -102.51 -48.32 29.41
CA SER A 871 -103.79 -48.83 28.88
C SER A 871 -104.28 -50.02 29.70
N LEU A 872 -103.43 -51.04 29.90
CA LEU A 872 -103.77 -52.23 30.68
C LEU A 872 -104.22 -51.90 32.12
N VAL A 873 -103.60 -50.91 32.76
CA VAL A 873 -104.02 -50.43 34.10
C VAL A 873 -105.36 -49.71 34.04
N CYS A 874 -105.63 -48.88 33.03
CA CYS A 874 -106.93 -48.26 32.80
C CYS A 874 -108.01 -49.31 32.52
N ASP A 875 -107.76 -50.29 31.66
CA ASP A 875 -108.70 -51.36 31.31
C ASP A 875 -109.05 -52.21 32.54
N ASN A 876 -108.03 -52.63 33.31
CA ASN A 876 -108.21 -53.36 34.57
C ASN A 876 -108.98 -52.53 35.61
N ARG A 877 -108.71 -51.21 35.69
CA ARG A 877 -109.48 -50.30 36.54
C ARG A 877 -110.95 -50.23 36.11
N THR A 878 -111.28 -50.09 34.82
CA THR A 878 -112.70 -50.08 34.41
C THR A 878 -113.37 -51.43 34.64
N ALA A 879 -112.62 -52.54 34.55
CA ALA A 879 -113.12 -53.86 34.93
C ALA A 879 -113.44 -53.93 36.43
N LYS A 880 -112.54 -53.46 37.30
CA LYS A 880 -112.77 -53.34 38.76
C LYS A 880 -113.97 -52.44 39.10
N GLU A 881 -114.15 -51.33 38.38
CA GLU A 881 -115.29 -50.43 38.58
C GLU A 881 -116.61 -51.09 38.13
N LYS A 882 -116.61 -51.85 37.02
CA LYS A 882 -117.74 -52.68 36.57
C LYS A 882 -118.06 -53.83 37.55
N GLU A 883 -117.03 -54.52 38.07
CA GLU A 883 -117.18 -55.54 39.13
C GLU A 883 -117.81 -54.92 40.39
N SER A 884 -117.30 -53.78 40.85
CA SER A 884 -117.83 -53.06 42.03
C SER A 884 -119.28 -52.62 41.82
N PHE A 885 -119.63 -52.13 40.63
CA PHE A 885 -121.00 -51.74 40.29
C PHE A 885 -121.95 -52.96 40.28
N ASN A 886 -121.53 -54.07 39.66
CA ASN A 886 -122.30 -55.31 39.65
C ASN A 886 -122.47 -55.90 41.06
N LEU A 887 -121.43 -55.85 41.91
CA LEU A 887 -121.49 -56.30 43.30
C LEU A 887 -122.47 -55.44 44.12
N LYS A 888 -122.42 -54.10 43.98
CA LYS A 888 -123.38 -53.18 44.61
C LYS A 888 -124.81 -53.44 44.12
N ARG A 889 -125.00 -53.69 42.82
CA ARG A 889 -126.33 -54.06 42.28
C ARG A 889 -126.83 -55.37 42.86
N ALA A 890 -125.97 -56.39 42.99
CA ALA A 890 -126.31 -57.66 43.62
C ALA A 890 -126.68 -57.48 45.11
N GLN A 891 -125.92 -56.67 45.86
CA GLN A 891 -126.24 -56.34 47.26
C GLN A 891 -127.59 -55.61 47.40
N VAL A 892 -127.90 -54.68 46.49
CA VAL A 892 -129.22 -54.01 46.45
C VAL A 892 -130.34 -55.00 46.09
N GLN A 893 -130.12 -55.91 45.14
CA GLN A 893 -131.10 -56.97 44.82
C GLN A 893 -131.28 -57.97 45.98
N GLN A 894 -130.23 -58.23 46.76
CA GLN A 894 -130.27 -59.09 47.96
C GLN A 894 -130.87 -58.40 49.20
N SER A 895 -131.06 -57.09 49.17
CA SER A 895 -131.74 -56.30 50.23
C SER A 895 -133.12 -55.79 49.80
N LEU A 896 -133.61 -56.25 48.64
CA LEU A 896 -134.98 -56.10 48.13
C LEU A 896 -135.73 -57.45 48.10
N LEU A 897 -135.14 -58.49 48.68
CA LEU A 897 -135.66 -59.84 48.92
C LEU A 897 -135.75 -60.10 50.43
#